data_AF-A0A6C0J1X5-F1
#
_entry.id   AF-A0A6C0J1X5-F1
#
_cell.length_a   1.000
_cell.length_b   1.000
_cell.length_c   1.000
_cell.angle_alpha   90.00
_cell.angle_beta   90.00
_cell.angle_gamma   90.00
#
_symmetry.space_group_name_H-M   'P 1'
#
loop_
_entity.id
_entity.type
_entity.pdbx_description
1 polymer ?
#
loop_
_entity_poly.entity_id
_entity_poly.type
_entity_poly.pdbx_seq_one_letter_code
_entity_poly.pdbx_strand_id
1 'polypeptide(L)'
;MVLINETEELEVYSIETVQNLLNRIALMLDTLPKYLYFPDGIPSIDEFNSLENIMVEDLLVVIVESDINFENLYKKIENKISQQKLDLYLDVFLPFISFNSTLDKSSSDVTSTFLLFLAKKLKTFPGLSSYDLENLAEIYRYNKDKVIESINEGKSSNNVRVTKDLNLVRQLISIPKGIQYTNFECEKISVDFTLNISNVSLIEIFNSVVLTPYVPFACVDNYFKILKDFLPSEEWSYNLPNIISFKVLQKIDVIESETGDYVDIFLTIDENDKVIISLSLTIDKSYLSVDELIMNRFIKCLSGFDKVDIIESEQSGVNGVFYLPQMTMNRYVFSDIVLNNPAFSAYMSIDESIKATKQKGSLYVHFFSQELGELAFNITEKVAIKNDANLKNKDIHNQFKIGSKYVRVKISYANSLDIIESFQELFSKIYTIYLQNFDQIKQEYEQFLPDLFIEESEKVIEKKELKLKDIAPEVFVGGYPQKCLDKPSIILDDEVDDAEQSGKIVMRYPRDGEGFPPRNYVCNHKDAKFPGLRENPLSNKERVPFLPCCYKKNQSEKSGSIFRHYFYEEDRKEKDDKQQNFIKTNKFVQKDKYGELIGDINKIFEVFDASHEYMYLRKGVSATKNSFLECVLEAMQNEITKIDDDDIEQFVRDIREEIGINEKLCNVGKQEMYDYSIEEINKYLLDNEEYLNPELTISILERFFNCNIYVFNRYGFKFGKIVKPRHLQSYYRFLSEKTNKSIFIYEHSGSTSDHAKNPRCELIVKWKVGTTDDIKYSFDNESDIVNKIENLYFSMLKSYSLNKLNNLVVFPLKLSDTMKQSFDSYGKTRMIKFNYEGQIVTFLLSGVPCLNLESTDDIVPTSIEYDLANKVVKEYNLVIKGKTDKLLVLQSGNVDIMIPVSNIHEIGKIPIIDINTDIFPDQTESNLVNFNKYKKIARYVIEYSYWIFSQFYEGKYNQDLEKVLIEFAEEKIVIIPDFEYLTINKYFRMDSPLLSNNKLVVKSEEALKRLIYNLRVALRNNMSKIKNYYKKITIDNFYVEVSDFDRYHSQAILYGKDSVIKWLHQQNSSYDLSDSIIFTINPYFFKNTLVSNKLYLAQNTSSIEKAKAIAIKWHTENYNVGFDPIGIDDKLEFEFYRYSDSNDIKKYNIVGESNDLDIKVLGYKVGDVNEFTVLLKL
;
A
#
# COMPACT_ATOMS: atom_id res chain seq x y z
N MET A 1 37.39 -35.24 6.97
CA MET A 1 37.74 -36.59 7.46
C MET A 1 37.54 -36.57 8.95
N VAL A 2 36.74 -37.49 9.48
CA VAL A 2 36.50 -37.66 10.91
C VAL A 2 37.07 -39.02 11.33
N LEU A 3 37.60 -39.12 12.55
CA LEU A 3 38.10 -40.38 13.10
C LEU A 3 36.98 -41.11 13.83
N ILE A 4 36.85 -42.42 13.59
CA ILE A 4 35.96 -43.32 14.30
C ILE A 4 36.81 -44.25 15.16
N ASN A 5 36.54 -44.28 16.47
CA ASN A 5 37.25 -45.09 17.46
C ASN A 5 38.78 -44.94 17.44
N GLU A 6 39.29 -43.74 17.14
CA GLU A 6 40.73 -43.42 17.03
C GLU A 6 41.51 -44.16 15.93
N THR A 7 40.87 -45.06 15.18
CA THR A 7 41.56 -45.98 14.27
C THR A 7 41.09 -45.92 12.83
N GLU A 8 39.82 -45.60 12.56
CA GLU A 8 39.28 -45.62 11.21
C GLU A 8 38.92 -44.22 10.72
N GLU A 9 39.32 -43.88 9.51
CA GLU A 9 39.02 -42.57 8.90
C GLU A 9 37.74 -42.65 8.06
N LEU A 10 36.78 -41.77 8.35
CA LEU A 10 35.55 -41.59 7.58
C LEU A 10 35.57 -40.23 6.87
N GLU A 11 35.51 -40.25 5.53
CA GLU A 11 35.33 -39.03 4.76
C GLU A 11 33.89 -38.54 4.86
N VAL A 12 33.66 -37.35 5.41
CA VAL A 12 32.33 -36.74 5.53
C VAL A 12 32.17 -35.73 4.39
N TYR A 13 31.06 -35.82 3.67
CA TYR A 13 30.74 -34.91 2.59
C TYR A 13 29.58 -33.98 3.00
N SER A 14 29.61 -32.71 2.59
CA SER A 14 28.62 -31.69 3.01
C SER A 14 27.17 -32.05 2.68
N ILE A 15 26.97 -32.94 1.70
CA ILE A 15 25.66 -33.36 1.21
C ILE A 15 25.09 -34.61 1.91
N GLU A 16 25.79 -35.19 2.89
CA GLU A 16 25.32 -36.38 3.61
C GLU A 16 24.42 -36.05 4.81
N THR A 17 23.43 -36.91 5.06
CA THR A 17 22.63 -36.84 6.29
C THR A 17 23.28 -37.64 7.43
N VAL A 18 22.90 -37.37 8.68
CA VAL A 18 23.31 -38.18 9.84
C VAL A 18 23.00 -39.67 9.61
N GLN A 19 21.86 -40.01 9.02
CA GLN A 19 21.52 -41.41 8.74
C GLN A 19 22.45 -42.05 7.69
N ASN A 20 22.90 -41.30 6.69
CA ASN A 20 23.86 -41.79 5.70
C ASN A 20 25.20 -42.12 6.39
N LEU A 21 25.65 -41.25 7.30
CA LEU A 21 26.87 -41.45 8.07
C LEU A 21 26.76 -42.65 9.01
N LEU A 22 25.63 -42.82 9.72
CA LEU A 22 25.38 -44.01 10.54
C LEU A 22 25.39 -45.31 9.72
N ASN A 23 24.82 -45.29 8.50
CA ASN A 23 24.86 -46.45 7.60
C ASN A 23 26.30 -46.80 7.18
N ARG A 24 27.15 -45.79 6.95
CA ARG A 24 28.56 -45.96 6.59
C ARG A 24 29.39 -46.49 7.75
N ILE A 25 29.20 -45.94 8.95
CA ILE A 25 29.85 -46.44 10.17
C ILE A 25 29.42 -47.88 10.45
N ALA A 26 28.13 -48.20 10.27
CA ALA A 26 27.64 -49.56 10.41
C ALA A 26 28.29 -50.52 9.39
N LEU A 27 28.50 -50.08 8.14
CA LEU A 27 29.20 -50.87 7.13
C LEU A 27 30.68 -51.07 7.50
N MET A 28 31.36 -50.03 8.01
CA MET A 28 32.75 -50.09 8.47
C MET A 28 32.93 -51.12 9.59
N LEU A 29 32.02 -51.12 10.57
CA LEU A 29 32.04 -52.02 11.72
C LEU A 29 31.39 -53.39 11.44
N ASP A 30 30.99 -53.68 10.20
CA ASP A 30 30.23 -54.87 9.81
C ASP A 30 29.00 -55.14 10.72
N THR A 31 28.15 -54.13 10.91
CA THR A 31 26.95 -54.19 11.76
C THR A 31 25.75 -53.51 11.10
N LEU A 32 24.65 -53.34 11.85
CA LEU A 32 23.49 -52.56 11.43
C LEU A 32 23.44 -51.22 12.17
N PRO A 33 22.91 -50.15 11.55
CA PRO A 33 22.85 -48.82 12.16
C PRO A 33 22.20 -48.78 13.55
N LYS A 34 21.18 -49.62 13.77
CA LYS A 34 20.48 -49.72 15.07
C LYS A 34 21.36 -50.25 16.22
N TYR A 35 22.47 -50.91 15.92
CA TYR A 35 23.39 -51.46 16.93
C TYR A 35 24.54 -50.51 17.27
N LEU A 36 24.64 -49.35 16.61
CA LEU A 36 25.66 -48.34 16.90
C LEU A 36 25.29 -47.55 18.15
N TYR A 37 26.09 -47.67 19.20
CA TYR A 37 25.93 -46.93 20.44
C TYR A 37 26.96 -45.82 20.59
N PHE A 38 26.49 -44.60 20.84
CA PHE A 38 27.33 -43.42 21.03
C PHE A 38 27.22 -42.95 22.49
N PRO A 39 28.32 -42.97 23.29
CA PRO A 39 28.29 -42.59 24.71
C PRO A 39 27.77 -41.18 25.00
N ASP A 40 28.08 -40.22 24.12
CA ASP A 40 27.72 -38.81 24.26
C ASP A 40 26.41 -38.44 23.54
N GLY A 41 25.70 -39.43 22.98
CA GLY A 41 24.54 -39.22 22.11
C GLY A 41 24.88 -39.36 20.63
N ILE A 42 23.86 -39.49 19.78
CA ILE A 42 24.07 -39.59 18.32
C ILE A 42 24.63 -38.23 17.83
N PRO A 43 25.81 -38.20 17.18
CA PRO A 43 26.40 -36.94 16.73
C PRO A 43 25.53 -36.22 15.69
N SER A 44 25.49 -34.91 15.80
CA SER A 44 24.97 -33.99 14.79
C SER A 44 25.89 -33.91 13.57
N ILE A 45 25.40 -33.34 12.47
CA ILE A 45 26.20 -33.18 11.26
C ILE A 45 27.42 -32.28 11.48
N ASP A 46 27.29 -31.26 12.34
CA ASP A 46 28.38 -30.34 12.67
C ASP A 46 29.48 -31.04 13.47
N GLU A 47 29.11 -31.95 14.38
CA GLU A 47 30.06 -32.78 15.12
C GLU A 47 30.77 -33.80 14.21
N PHE A 48 30.10 -34.33 13.18
CA PHE A 48 30.79 -35.12 12.14
C PHE A 48 31.76 -34.27 11.30
N ASN A 49 31.53 -32.97 11.20
CA ASN A 49 32.39 -32.04 10.47
C ASN A 49 33.53 -31.45 11.32
N SER A 50 33.50 -31.58 12.67
CA SER A 50 34.36 -30.84 13.58
C SER A 50 35.82 -31.35 13.71
N LEU A 51 36.26 -32.31 12.89
CA LEU A 51 37.55 -33.03 13.01
C LEU A 51 37.76 -33.77 14.34
N GLU A 52 36.78 -33.75 15.26
CA GLU A 52 36.84 -34.45 16.53
C GLU A 52 36.65 -35.96 16.34
N ASN A 53 37.22 -36.76 17.23
CA ASN A 53 37.11 -38.22 17.16
C ASN A 53 35.77 -38.68 17.74
N ILE A 54 35.06 -39.54 17.00
CA ILE A 54 33.75 -40.05 17.38
C ILE A 54 33.89 -41.47 17.93
N MET A 55 33.45 -41.65 19.18
CA MET A 55 33.44 -42.94 19.86
C MET A 55 32.11 -43.66 19.60
N VAL A 56 32.20 -44.88 19.07
CA VAL A 56 31.04 -45.72 18.76
C VAL A 56 31.29 -47.16 19.16
N GLU A 57 30.32 -47.77 19.82
CA GLU A 57 30.35 -49.16 20.24
C GLU A 57 29.35 -49.97 19.43
N ASP A 58 29.79 -51.08 18.84
CA ASP A 58 28.90 -52.03 18.16
C ASP A 58 28.28 -53.01 19.15
N LEU A 59 27.02 -52.77 19.49
CA LEU A 59 26.28 -53.63 20.40
C LEU A 59 26.04 -55.03 19.82
N LEU A 60 26.03 -55.21 18.50
CA LEU A 60 25.83 -56.53 17.89
C LEU A 60 27.01 -57.46 18.22
N VAL A 61 28.25 -56.96 18.10
CA VAL A 61 29.46 -57.68 18.50
C VAL A 61 29.40 -58.02 20.00
N VAL A 62 29.02 -57.07 20.86
CA VAL A 62 28.87 -57.32 22.31
C VAL A 62 27.85 -58.43 22.61
N ILE A 63 26.75 -58.48 21.85
CA ILE A 63 25.69 -59.49 21.99
C ILE A 63 26.17 -60.86 21.48
N VAL A 64 26.77 -60.91 20.30
CA VAL A 64 27.16 -62.14 19.60
C VAL A 64 28.38 -62.82 20.24
N GLU A 65 29.34 -62.05 20.76
CA GLU A 65 30.55 -62.57 21.38
C GLU A 65 30.41 -62.85 22.89
N SER A 66 29.21 -62.61 23.44
CA SER A 66 28.98 -62.81 24.87
C SER A 66 29.07 -64.29 25.29
N ASP A 67 29.43 -64.48 26.57
CA ASP A 67 29.41 -65.80 27.19
C ASP A 67 27.98 -66.35 27.26
N ILE A 68 27.81 -67.60 27.69
CA ILE A 68 26.48 -68.24 27.71
C ILE A 68 25.51 -67.64 28.76
N ASN A 69 25.92 -66.60 29.51
CA ASN A 69 25.15 -66.01 30.59
C ASN A 69 24.47 -64.69 30.18
N PHE A 70 23.20 -64.80 29.78
CA PHE A 70 22.39 -63.64 29.37
C PHE A 70 22.29 -62.52 30.42
N GLU A 71 22.27 -62.83 31.72
CA GLU A 71 22.20 -61.79 32.77
C GLU A 71 23.47 -60.92 32.80
N ASN A 72 24.63 -61.53 32.52
CA ASN A 72 25.89 -60.80 32.43
C ASN A 72 25.91 -59.91 31.18
N LEU A 73 25.41 -60.39 30.05
CA LEU A 73 25.23 -59.58 28.84
C LEU A 73 24.29 -58.42 29.14
N TYR A 74 23.08 -58.68 29.64
CA TYR A 74 22.07 -57.66 29.90
C TYR A 74 22.60 -56.54 30.80
N LYS A 75 23.30 -56.87 31.91
CA LYS A 75 23.92 -55.86 32.79
C LYS A 75 24.93 -54.95 32.08
N LYS A 76 25.59 -55.43 31.02
CA LYS A 76 26.55 -54.62 30.24
C LYS A 76 25.85 -53.64 29.30
N ILE A 77 24.64 -53.96 28.84
CA ILE A 77 23.95 -53.22 27.77
C ILE A 77 22.60 -52.61 28.19
N GLU A 78 22.10 -52.84 29.41
CA GLU A 78 20.75 -52.42 29.85
C GLU A 78 20.47 -50.92 29.63
N ASN A 79 21.43 -50.06 29.99
CA ASN A 79 21.31 -48.61 29.81
C ASN A 79 21.45 -48.18 28.34
N LYS A 80 22.05 -49.03 27.50
CA LYS A 80 22.31 -48.77 26.06
C LYS A 80 21.10 -49.16 25.20
N ILE A 81 20.37 -50.20 25.59
CA ILE A 81 19.16 -50.70 24.91
C ILE A 81 18.10 -49.60 24.81
N SER A 82 17.84 -48.86 25.89
CA SER A 82 16.84 -47.79 25.90
C SER A 82 17.23 -46.60 25.01
N GLN A 83 18.51 -46.25 24.95
CA GLN A 83 19.01 -45.16 24.12
C GLN A 83 18.86 -45.49 22.62
N GLN A 84 19.16 -46.72 22.21
CA GLN A 84 19.07 -47.17 20.81
C GLN A 84 17.70 -47.74 20.43
N LYS A 85 16.73 -47.73 21.37
CA LYS A 85 15.38 -48.28 21.18
C LYS A 85 15.36 -49.72 20.65
N LEU A 86 16.30 -50.55 21.11
CA LEU A 86 16.38 -51.97 20.73
C LEU A 86 15.30 -52.79 21.44
N ASP A 87 14.66 -53.72 20.73
CA ASP A 87 13.75 -54.68 21.33
C ASP A 87 14.56 -55.77 22.06
N LEU A 88 14.31 -55.93 23.36
CA LEU A 88 15.07 -56.86 24.19
C LEU A 88 14.95 -58.32 23.72
N TYR A 89 13.82 -58.71 23.14
CA TYR A 89 13.62 -60.06 22.64
C TYR A 89 14.19 -60.23 21.23
N LEU A 90 13.73 -59.40 20.29
CA LEU A 90 14.04 -59.52 18.86
C LEU A 90 15.47 -59.09 18.51
N ASP A 91 15.95 -57.99 19.08
CA ASP A 91 17.22 -57.38 18.69
C ASP A 91 18.39 -57.82 19.58
N VAL A 92 18.12 -58.34 20.78
CA VAL A 92 19.13 -58.70 21.77
C VAL A 92 19.11 -60.19 22.09
N PHE A 93 18.00 -60.72 22.60
CA PHE A 93 17.94 -62.11 23.06
C PHE A 93 17.99 -63.14 21.92
N LEU A 94 17.27 -62.91 20.82
CA LEU A 94 17.32 -63.82 19.66
C LEU A 94 18.71 -63.86 19.00
N PRO A 95 19.41 -62.73 18.74
CA PRO A 95 20.78 -62.76 18.26
C PRO A 95 21.74 -63.41 19.26
N PHE A 96 21.59 -63.12 20.56
CA PHE A 96 22.37 -63.75 21.63
C PHE A 96 22.34 -65.27 21.55
N ILE A 97 21.15 -65.88 21.51
CA ILE A 97 21.07 -67.35 21.44
C ILE A 97 21.51 -67.87 20.07
N SER A 98 21.17 -67.18 18.98
CA SER A 98 21.37 -67.67 17.61
C SER A 98 22.84 -67.73 17.21
N PHE A 99 23.65 -66.76 17.64
CA PHE A 99 25.07 -66.69 17.33
C PHE A 99 26.00 -67.26 18.42
N ASN A 100 25.45 -67.75 19.54
CA ASN A 100 26.29 -68.25 20.63
C ASN A 100 27.07 -69.50 20.21
N SER A 101 28.39 -69.36 20.07
CA SER A 101 29.27 -70.44 19.62
C SER A 101 29.30 -71.67 20.54
N THR A 102 28.93 -71.51 21.82
CA THR A 102 28.84 -72.62 22.78
C THR A 102 27.62 -73.50 22.50
N LEU A 103 26.49 -72.88 22.12
CA LEU A 103 25.27 -73.59 21.73
C LEU A 103 25.39 -74.27 20.37
N ASP A 104 26.16 -73.66 19.46
CA ASP A 104 26.41 -74.18 18.12
C ASP A 104 27.32 -75.42 18.13
N LYS A 105 28.37 -75.42 18.96
CA LYS A 105 29.34 -76.52 19.06
C LYS A 105 28.88 -77.69 19.94
N SER A 106 27.75 -77.56 20.62
CA SER A 106 27.20 -78.57 21.53
C SER A 106 26.30 -79.59 20.81
N SER A 107 26.16 -80.79 21.34
CA SER A 107 25.20 -81.77 20.79
C SER A 107 23.75 -81.30 21.00
N SER A 108 22.82 -81.76 20.16
CA SER A 108 21.40 -81.38 20.21
C SER A 108 20.77 -81.56 21.60
N ASP A 109 21.15 -82.62 22.31
CA ASP A 109 20.62 -82.95 23.63
C ASP A 109 21.16 -81.99 24.70
N VAL A 110 22.44 -81.61 24.59
CA VAL A 110 23.10 -80.64 25.49
C VAL A 110 22.53 -79.24 25.26
N THR A 111 22.37 -78.83 24.00
CA THR A 111 21.77 -77.53 23.64
C THR A 111 20.31 -77.44 24.10
N SER A 112 19.51 -78.49 23.89
CA SER A 112 18.11 -78.52 24.34
C SER A 112 17.99 -78.45 25.87
N THR A 113 18.84 -79.20 26.60
CA THR A 113 18.87 -79.19 28.06
C THR A 113 19.29 -77.82 28.60
N PHE A 114 20.28 -77.19 27.97
CA PHE A 114 20.72 -75.86 28.34
C PHE A 114 19.64 -74.80 28.09
N LEU A 115 19.01 -74.79 26.91
CA LEU A 115 17.94 -73.85 26.58
C LEU A 115 16.74 -74.02 27.53
N LEU A 116 16.44 -75.24 27.97
CA LEU A 116 15.42 -75.49 29.00
C LEU A 116 15.81 -74.88 30.36
N PHE A 117 17.09 -74.95 30.75
CA PHE A 117 17.59 -74.32 31.97
C PHE A 117 17.58 -72.80 31.87
N LEU A 118 18.02 -72.25 30.73
CA LEU A 118 18.01 -70.82 30.44
C LEU A 118 16.57 -70.27 30.44
N ALA A 119 15.63 -70.97 29.80
CA ALA A 119 14.21 -70.63 29.79
C ALA A 119 13.62 -70.58 31.21
N LYS A 120 13.92 -71.58 32.06
CA LYS A 120 13.50 -71.58 33.47
C LYS A 120 14.08 -70.40 34.24
N LYS A 121 15.35 -70.06 34.01
CA LYS A 121 16.03 -68.95 34.67
C LYS A 121 15.48 -67.59 34.26
N LEU A 122 15.12 -67.43 32.97
CA LEU A 122 14.65 -66.16 32.41
C LEU A 122 13.13 -65.97 32.45
N LYS A 123 12.35 -66.97 32.89
CA LYS A 123 10.88 -66.93 32.95
C LYS A 123 10.32 -65.72 33.71
N THR A 124 11.04 -65.25 34.73
CA THR A 124 10.66 -64.09 35.55
C THR A 124 11.51 -62.85 35.26
N PHE A 125 12.30 -62.85 34.18
CA PHE A 125 13.21 -61.75 33.86
C PHE A 125 12.43 -60.53 33.33
N PRO A 126 12.63 -59.32 33.89
CA PRO A 126 11.96 -58.11 33.42
C PRO A 126 12.23 -57.87 31.93
N GLY A 127 11.17 -57.67 31.14
CA GLY A 127 11.25 -57.43 29.69
C GLY A 127 11.26 -58.69 28.81
N LEU A 128 11.45 -59.89 29.38
CA LEU A 128 11.30 -61.17 28.66
C LEU A 128 10.13 -62.02 29.17
N SER A 129 9.56 -61.69 30.33
CA SER A 129 8.49 -62.45 30.97
C SER A 129 7.17 -62.52 30.18
N SER A 130 6.98 -61.64 29.19
CA SER A 130 5.80 -61.62 28.31
C SER A 130 5.93 -62.53 27.08
N TYR A 131 7.10 -63.13 26.84
CA TYR A 131 7.36 -63.98 25.69
C TYR A 131 7.29 -65.46 26.08
N ASP A 132 6.84 -66.32 25.15
CA ASP A 132 6.80 -67.77 25.38
C ASP A 132 8.21 -68.35 25.35
N LEU A 133 8.87 -68.37 26.51
CA LEU A 133 10.18 -68.99 26.69
C LEU A 133 10.08 -70.50 26.98
N GLU A 134 8.88 -71.06 27.18
CA GLU A 134 8.74 -72.49 27.53
C GLU A 134 9.17 -73.41 26.37
N ASN A 135 9.06 -72.91 25.14
CA ASN A 135 9.46 -73.60 23.90
C ASN A 135 10.80 -73.10 23.32
N LEU A 136 11.71 -72.57 24.16
CA LEU A 136 12.95 -71.92 23.69
C LEU A 136 13.82 -72.81 22.79
N ALA A 137 13.82 -74.12 22.98
CA ALA A 137 14.54 -75.06 22.12
C ALA A 137 13.97 -75.13 20.69
N GLU A 138 12.66 -75.08 20.54
CA GLU A 138 12.00 -75.00 19.22
C GLU A 138 12.19 -73.63 18.59
N ILE A 139 12.07 -72.56 19.39
CA ILE A 139 12.33 -71.17 18.97
C ILE A 139 13.75 -71.03 18.43
N TYR A 140 14.76 -71.52 19.16
CA TYR A 140 16.14 -71.53 18.69
C TYR A 140 16.28 -72.33 17.40
N ARG A 141 15.74 -73.56 17.33
CA ARG A 141 15.85 -74.41 16.14
C ARG A 141 15.20 -73.80 14.90
N TYR A 142 14.09 -73.09 15.05
CA TYR A 142 13.33 -72.51 13.93
C TYR A 142 13.82 -71.11 13.55
N ASN A 143 14.29 -70.32 14.52
CA ASN A 143 14.66 -68.92 14.31
C ASN A 143 16.16 -68.69 14.18
N LYS A 144 17.04 -69.61 14.60
CA LYS A 144 18.49 -69.41 14.53
C LYS A 144 18.96 -68.99 13.15
N ASP A 145 18.71 -69.84 12.15
CA ASP A 145 19.15 -69.57 10.78
C ASP A 145 18.46 -68.34 10.21
N LYS A 146 17.18 -68.11 10.56
CA LYS A 146 16.41 -66.94 10.13
C LYS A 146 16.93 -65.62 10.71
N VAL A 147 17.35 -65.62 11.97
CA VAL A 147 17.91 -64.43 12.64
C VAL A 147 19.29 -64.11 12.08
N ILE A 148 20.12 -65.13 11.85
CA ILE A 148 21.42 -65.00 11.19
C ILE A 148 21.23 -64.46 9.76
N GLU A 149 20.34 -65.07 8.99
CA GLU A 149 20.00 -64.65 7.63
C GLU A 149 19.48 -63.22 7.60
N SER A 150 18.50 -62.87 8.45
CA SER A 150 17.92 -61.52 8.52
C SER A 150 18.95 -60.44 8.85
N ILE A 151 19.89 -60.71 9.77
CA ILE A 151 20.96 -59.75 10.09
C ILE A 151 21.92 -59.63 8.89
N ASN A 152 22.31 -60.73 8.26
CA ASN A 152 23.20 -60.72 7.09
C ASN A 152 22.56 -60.07 5.86
N GLU A 153 21.27 -60.29 5.61
CA GLU A 153 20.47 -59.62 4.60
C GLU A 153 20.36 -58.12 4.90
N GLY A 154 20.18 -57.75 6.17
CA GLY A 154 20.21 -56.36 6.62
C GLY A 154 21.54 -55.68 6.32
N LYS A 155 22.66 -56.34 6.64
CA LYS A 155 24.03 -55.83 6.38
C LYS A 155 24.27 -55.69 4.88
N SER A 156 23.89 -56.70 4.10
CA SER A 156 23.99 -56.69 2.64
C SER A 156 23.16 -55.57 2.02
N SER A 157 21.93 -55.39 2.50
CA SER A 157 21.03 -54.32 2.08
C SER A 157 21.60 -52.93 2.43
N ASN A 158 22.19 -52.79 3.62
CA ASN A 158 22.88 -51.56 4.05
C ASN A 158 24.10 -51.26 3.15
N ASN A 159 24.89 -52.27 2.79
CA ASN A 159 26.03 -52.12 1.88
C ASN A 159 25.59 -51.62 0.49
N VAL A 160 24.53 -52.22 -0.08
CA VAL A 160 23.97 -51.77 -1.37
C VAL A 160 23.52 -50.31 -1.28
N ARG A 161 22.87 -49.93 -0.18
CA ARG A 161 22.42 -48.55 0.08
C ARG A 161 23.60 -47.58 0.17
N VAL A 162 24.58 -47.88 1.03
CA VAL A 162 25.79 -47.05 1.21
C VAL A 162 26.56 -46.89 -0.09
N THR A 163 26.73 -47.96 -0.86
CA THR A 163 27.41 -47.90 -2.16
C THR A 163 26.69 -46.98 -3.14
N LYS A 164 25.36 -47.03 -3.17
CA LYS A 164 24.52 -46.15 -4.00
C LYS A 164 24.65 -44.68 -3.57
N ASP A 165 24.59 -44.42 -2.26
CA ASP A 165 24.69 -43.07 -1.69
C ASP A 165 26.09 -42.47 -1.90
N LEU A 166 27.17 -43.25 -1.75
CA LEU A 166 28.54 -42.79 -2.01
C LEU A 166 28.79 -42.51 -3.49
N ASN A 167 28.26 -43.34 -4.39
CA ASN A 167 28.36 -43.08 -5.82
C ASN A 167 27.66 -41.77 -6.21
N LEU A 168 26.52 -41.47 -5.58
CA LEU A 168 25.80 -40.22 -5.76
C LEU A 168 26.63 -39.01 -5.32
N VAL A 169 27.19 -39.08 -4.12
CA VAL A 169 28.01 -38.01 -3.55
C VAL A 169 29.26 -37.75 -4.41
N ARG A 170 29.92 -38.83 -4.84
CA ARG A 170 31.06 -38.75 -5.76
C ARG A 170 30.70 -38.15 -7.11
N GLN A 171 29.52 -38.46 -7.66
CA GLN A 171 29.05 -37.85 -8.92
C GLN A 171 28.91 -36.33 -8.78
N LEU A 172 28.30 -35.84 -7.69
CA LEU A 172 28.14 -34.41 -7.44
C LEU A 172 29.48 -33.68 -7.22
N ILE A 173 30.40 -34.28 -6.46
CA ILE A 173 31.74 -33.72 -6.20
C ILE A 173 32.61 -33.74 -7.47
N SER A 174 32.40 -34.71 -8.37
CA SER A 174 33.17 -34.84 -9.61
C SER A 174 32.89 -33.76 -10.65
N ILE A 175 31.92 -32.87 -10.41
CA ILE A 175 31.56 -31.76 -11.30
C ILE A 175 32.29 -30.49 -10.80
N PRO A 176 33.47 -30.13 -11.37
CA PRO A 176 34.29 -29.04 -10.87
C PRO A 176 33.69 -27.66 -11.07
N LYS A 177 32.79 -27.50 -12.06
CA LYS A 177 32.08 -26.25 -12.33
C LYS A 177 30.70 -26.55 -12.92
N GLY A 178 29.65 -26.04 -12.29
CA GLY A 178 28.28 -26.13 -12.79
C GLY A 178 28.04 -25.25 -14.02
N ILE A 179 26.83 -25.31 -14.57
CA ILE A 179 26.46 -24.48 -15.73
C ILE A 179 26.44 -22.98 -15.40
N GLN A 180 26.61 -22.14 -16.42
CA GLN A 180 26.54 -20.70 -16.24
C GLN A 180 25.12 -20.24 -15.88
N TYR A 181 25.00 -19.36 -14.90
CA TYR A 181 23.76 -18.69 -14.51
C TYR A 181 23.98 -17.17 -14.37
N THR A 182 22.88 -16.42 -14.30
CA THR A 182 22.90 -14.97 -14.07
C THR A 182 22.77 -14.64 -12.57
N ASN A 183 23.26 -13.47 -12.16
CA ASN A 183 22.99 -12.95 -10.81
C ASN A 183 21.48 -12.88 -10.55
N PHE A 184 21.09 -13.15 -9.31
CA PHE A 184 19.71 -13.09 -8.87
C PHE A 184 19.16 -11.65 -8.93
N GLU A 185 17.99 -11.49 -9.55
CA GLU A 185 17.25 -10.23 -9.58
C GLU A 185 16.12 -10.30 -8.57
N CYS A 186 16.29 -9.63 -7.44
CA CYS A 186 15.26 -9.54 -6.42
C CYS A 186 14.08 -8.68 -6.92
N GLU A 187 12.89 -9.27 -6.93
CA GLU A 187 11.63 -8.60 -7.31
C GLU A 187 10.88 -8.09 -6.07
N LYS A 188 10.88 -8.87 -4.98
CA LYS A 188 10.21 -8.52 -3.72
C LYS A 188 10.98 -9.00 -2.50
N ILE A 189 10.88 -8.24 -1.42
CA ILE A 189 11.38 -8.60 -0.09
C ILE A 189 10.23 -8.52 0.91
N SER A 190 10.15 -9.51 1.79
CA SER A 190 9.30 -9.49 2.98
C SER A 190 10.17 -9.33 4.23
N VAL A 191 9.74 -8.44 5.12
CA VAL A 191 10.45 -8.11 6.35
C VAL A 191 9.46 -8.06 7.50
N ASP A 192 9.88 -8.58 8.65
CA ASP A 192 9.18 -8.47 9.92
C ASP A 192 9.97 -7.56 10.87
N PHE A 193 9.26 -6.64 11.51
CA PHE A 193 9.81 -5.68 12.47
C PHE A 193 9.12 -5.83 13.82
N THR A 194 9.88 -5.83 14.90
CA THR A 194 9.34 -5.76 16.26
C THR A 194 9.44 -4.34 16.79
N LEU A 195 8.32 -3.79 17.25
CA LEU A 195 8.25 -2.44 17.82
C LEU A 195 8.46 -2.43 19.33
N ASN A 196 8.94 -1.31 19.86
CA ASN A 196 9.02 -1.04 21.30
C ASN A 196 7.66 -0.69 21.96
N ILE A 197 6.58 -1.30 21.51
CA ILE A 197 5.24 -1.16 22.08
C ILE A 197 4.93 -2.45 22.84
N SER A 198 4.52 -2.32 24.11
CA SER A 198 4.22 -3.45 24.99
C SER A 198 3.01 -3.15 25.86
N ASN A 199 2.29 -4.18 26.30
CA ASN A 199 1.09 -4.05 27.12
C ASN A 199 0.01 -3.17 26.47
N VAL A 200 -0.24 -3.33 25.16
CA VAL A 200 -1.29 -2.61 24.43
C VAL A 200 -2.01 -3.60 23.54
N SER A 201 -3.34 -3.54 23.43
CA SER A 201 -4.08 -4.39 22.50
C SER A 201 -4.17 -3.80 21.08
N LEU A 202 -4.44 -4.64 20.08
CA LEU A 202 -4.62 -4.21 18.69
C LEU A 202 -5.66 -3.09 18.55
N ILE A 203 -6.77 -3.17 19.28
CA ILE A 203 -7.82 -2.13 19.19
C ILE A 203 -7.39 -0.79 19.81
N GLU A 204 -6.50 -0.81 20.81
CA GLU A 204 -5.90 0.40 21.39
C GLU A 204 -4.86 1.02 20.46
N ILE A 205 -4.05 0.18 19.81
CA ILE A 205 -3.16 0.62 18.72
C ILE A 205 -4.00 1.25 17.62
N PHE A 206 -5.04 0.56 17.15
CA PHE A 206 -5.94 1.08 16.12
C PHE A 206 -6.59 2.39 16.55
N ASN A 207 -7.05 2.54 17.80
CA ASN A 207 -7.60 3.79 18.31
C ASN A 207 -6.59 4.95 18.20
N SER A 208 -5.33 4.68 18.52
CA SER A 208 -4.22 5.65 18.53
C SER A 208 -3.68 5.99 17.14
N VAL A 209 -4.05 5.23 16.09
CA VAL A 209 -3.64 5.51 14.71
C VAL A 209 -4.22 6.84 14.21
N VAL A 210 -3.34 7.70 13.72
CA VAL A 210 -3.69 8.93 13.00
C VAL A 210 -3.27 8.76 11.54
N LEU A 211 -4.24 8.75 10.62
CA LEU A 211 -3.97 8.56 9.20
C LEU A 211 -3.25 9.76 8.59
N THR A 212 -2.48 9.50 7.55
CA THR A 212 -1.74 10.52 6.78
C THR A 212 -2.03 10.35 5.28
N PRO A 213 -1.71 11.34 4.42
CA PRO A 213 -1.82 11.16 2.97
C PRO A 213 -1.03 9.95 2.44
N TYR A 214 0.02 9.52 3.15
CA TYR A 214 0.83 8.34 2.78
C TYR A 214 0.26 7.02 3.33
N VAL A 215 -0.51 7.10 4.42
CA VAL A 215 -1.20 5.97 5.05
C VAL A 215 -2.67 6.34 5.21
N PRO A 216 -3.45 6.35 4.11
CA PRO A 216 -4.79 6.92 4.13
C PRO A 216 -5.88 5.94 4.59
N PHE A 217 -5.51 4.70 4.90
CA PHE A 217 -6.45 3.64 5.25
C PHE A 217 -5.85 2.65 6.26
N ALA A 218 -6.66 2.27 7.25
CA ALA A 218 -6.37 1.17 8.17
C ALA A 218 -7.67 0.41 8.53
N CYS A 219 -7.59 -0.90 8.76
CA CYS A 219 -8.74 -1.68 9.27
C CYS A 219 -8.34 -2.70 10.32
N VAL A 220 -9.27 -2.99 11.24
CA VAL A 220 -9.19 -4.07 12.24
C VAL A 220 -10.59 -4.52 12.62
N ASP A 221 -10.87 -5.82 12.68
CA ASP A 221 -12.12 -6.40 13.19
C ASP A 221 -13.42 -5.69 12.69
N ASN A 222 -13.52 -5.45 11.37
CA ASN A 222 -14.60 -4.70 10.68
C ASN A 222 -14.69 -3.19 10.99
N TYR A 223 -13.79 -2.62 11.76
CA TYR A 223 -13.60 -1.18 11.88
C TYR A 223 -12.64 -0.68 10.80
N PHE A 224 -12.99 0.43 10.18
CA PHE A 224 -12.23 1.04 9.11
C PHE A 224 -11.94 2.50 9.46
N LYS A 225 -10.67 2.89 9.40
CA LYS A 225 -10.23 4.28 9.41
C LYS A 225 -9.92 4.67 7.97
N ILE A 226 -10.52 5.77 7.51
CA ILE A 226 -10.33 6.32 6.16
C ILE A 226 -10.03 7.81 6.28
N LEU A 227 -8.97 8.28 5.62
CA LEU A 227 -8.67 9.71 5.52
C LEU A 227 -9.76 10.41 4.69
N LYS A 228 -10.35 11.51 5.20
CA LYS A 228 -11.61 12.06 4.66
C LYS A 228 -11.54 12.56 3.22
N ASP A 229 -10.37 13.02 2.79
CA ASP A 229 -10.07 13.50 1.44
C ASP A 229 -9.48 12.43 0.53
N PHE A 230 -9.37 11.18 1.02
CA PHE A 230 -8.89 10.05 0.25
C PHE A 230 -10.04 9.12 -0.14
N LEU A 231 -9.98 8.62 -1.37
CA LEU A 231 -10.93 7.66 -1.90
C LEU A 231 -10.27 6.28 -2.01
N PRO A 232 -10.52 5.36 -1.06
CA PRO A 232 -9.96 4.02 -1.11
C PRO A 232 -10.58 3.16 -2.23
N SER A 233 -9.83 2.15 -2.69
CA SER A 233 -10.39 1.11 -3.57
C SER A 233 -11.41 0.28 -2.79
N GLU A 234 -12.51 -0.11 -3.44
CA GLU A 234 -13.51 -1.02 -2.86
C GLU A 234 -12.89 -2.34 -2.39
N GLU A 235 -11.83 -2.79 -3.08
CA GLU A 235 -11.11 -4.02 -2.76
C GLU A 235 -10.39 -3.97 -1.40
N TRP A 236 -10.14 -2.78 -0.84
CA TRP A 236 -9.46 -2.62 0.44
C TRP A 236 -10.35 -2.95 1.65
N SER A 237 -11.66 -3.12 1.43
CA SER A 237 -12.66 -3.39 2.47
C SER A 237 -12.72 -4.87 2.91
N TYR A 238 -11.57 -5.54 3.06
CA TYR A 238 -11.47 -6.88 3.63
C TYR A 238 -11.23 -6.83 5.15
N ASN A 239 -11.44 -7.95 5.83
CA ASN A 239 -11.24 -8.07 7.26
C ASN A 239 -10.42 -9.33 7.57
N LEU A 240 -9.38 -9.17 8.38
CA LEU A 240 -8.57 -10.26 8.91
C LEU A 240 -8.69 -10.24 10.45
N PRO A 241 -9.04 -11.36 11.09
CA PRO A 241 -9.23 -11.40 12.54
C PRO A 241 -7.89 -11.20 13.25
N ASN A 242 -7.87 -10.37 14.30
CA ASN A 242 -6.69 -10.10 15.12
C ASN A 242 -5.48 -9.53 14.34
N ILE A 243 -5.72 -8.77 13.27
CA ILE A 243 -4.68 -8.08 12.50
C ILE A 243 -5.15 -6.66 12.19
N ILE A 244 -4.27 -5.67 12.35
CA ILE A 244 -4.50 -4.35 11.77
C ILE A 244 -3.85 -4.34 10.39
N SER A 245 -4.64 -4.08 9.34
CA SER A 245 -4.13 -3.91 7.98
C SER A 245 -4.04 -2.43 7.65
N PHE A 246 -2.90 -1.99 7.13
CA PHE A 246 -2.66 -0.63 6.67
C PHE A 246 -2.37 -0.62 5.17
N LYS A 247 -2.84 0.42 4.48
CA LYS A 247 -2.45 0.69 3.10
C LYS A 247 -1.45 1.84 3.09
N VAL A 248 -0.23 1.56 2.65
CA VAL A 248 0.90 2.51 2.69
C VAL A 248 1.40 2.77 1.29
N LEU A 249 1.47 4.03 0.87
CA LEU A 249 2.01 4.39 -0.43
C LEU A 249 3.49 4.01 -0.49
N GLN A 250 3.92 3.22 -1.47
CA GLN A 250 5.33 2.86 -1.66
C GLN A 250 6.07 3.82 -2.61
N LYS A 251 5.36 4.40 -3.58
CA LYS A 251 5.93 5.26 -4.62
C LYS A 251 6.55 6.54 -4.09
N ILE A 252 7.71 6.92 -4.64
CA ILE A 252 8.43 8.13 -4.21
C ILE A 252 7.57 9.37 -4.47
N ASP A 253 7.03 9.51 -5.68
CA ASP A 253 6.21 10.66 -6.10
C ASP A 253 4.72 10.49 -5.75
N VAL A 254 4.15 11.47 -5.04
CA VAL A 254 2.75 11.47 -4.56
C VAL A 254 1.76 11.90 -5.66
N ILE A 255 2.16 12.82 -6.54
CA ILE A 255 1.26 13.49 -7.50
C ILE A 255 0.72 12.53 -8.58
N GLU A 256 1.34 11.35 -8.74
CA GLU A 256 1.01 10.34 -9.75
C GLU A 256 0.73 8.94 -9.16
N SER A 257 0.34 8.83 -7.88
CA SER A 257 0.09 7.53 -7.26
C SER A 257 -1.24 6.91 -7.71
N GLU A 258 -1.20 5.64 -8.13
CA GLU A 258 -2.38 4.81 -8.39
C GLU A 258 -2.64 3.84 -7.23
N THR A 259 -3.79 3.18 -7.19
CA THR A 259 -4.14 2.22 -6.12
C THR A 259 -3.14 1.07 -6.02
N GLY A 260 -2.51 0.68 -7.14
CA GLY A 260 -1.47 -0.35 -7.18
C GLY A 260 -0.11 0.06 -6.60
N ASP A 261 0.09 1.36 -6.33
CA ASP A 261 1.31 1.88 -5.70
C ASP A 261 1.27 1.75 -4.16
N TYR A 262 0.15 1.30 -3.60
CA TYR A 262 -0.02 1.07 -2.16
C TYR A 262 0.27 -0.39 -1.81
N VAL A 263 1.05 -0.59 -0.74
CA VAL A 263 1.38 -1.89 -0.18
C VAL A 263 0.64 -2.13 1.13
N ASP A 264 0.50 -3.41 1.47
CA ASP A 264 -0.05 -3.83 2.75
C ASP A 264 1.03 -3.92 3.81
N ILE A 265 0.74 -3.31 4.95
CA ILE A 265 1.48 -3.53 6.19
C ILE A 265 0.50 -4.13 7.20
N PHE A 266 0.87 -5.28 7.76
CA PHE A 266 0.08 -6.00 8.76
C PHE A 266 0.72 -5.82 10.12
N LEU A 267 -0.08 -5.48 11.12
CA LEU A 267 0.36 -5.36 12.51
C LEU A 267 -0.37 -6.39 13.37
N THR A 268 0.40 -7.18 14.10
CA THR A 268 -0.05 -8.24 14.99
C THR A 268 0.58 -8.10 16.38
N ILE A 269 0.07 -8.86 17.34
CA ILE A 269 0.66 -9.01 18.67
C ILE A 269 0.97 -10.49 18.85
N ASP A 270 2.21 -10.82 19.20
CA ASP A 270 2.65 -12.20 19.41
C ASP A 270 2.20 -12.74 20.78
N GLU A 271 2.53 -14.01 21.08
CA GLU A 271 2.19 -14.65 22.35
C GLU A 271 2.91 -14.03 23.57
N ASN A 272 3.95 -13.22 23.33
CA ASN A 272 4.75 -12.54 24.36
C ASN A 272 4.37 -11.05 24.52
N ASP A 273 3.20 -10.64 24.01
CA ASP A 273 2.72 -9.26 24.00
C ASP A 273 3.64 -8.27 23.26
N LYS A 274 4.47 -8.76 22.32
CA LYS A 274 5.27 -7.92 21.42
C LYS A 274 4.48 -7.55 20.18
N VAL A 275 4.57 -6.29 19.77
CA VAL A 275 3.95 -5.79 18.55
C VAL A 275 4.87 -6.07 17.36
N ILE A 276 4.38 -6.83 16.39
CA ILE A 276 5.10 -7.21 15.17
C ILE A 276 4.42 -6.55 13.97
N ILE A 277 5.24 -5.99 13.07
CA ILE A 277 4.82 -5.49 11.77
C ILE A 277 5.39 -6.39 10.69
N SER A 278 4.53 -6.87 9.79
CA SER A 278 4.90 -7.68 8.63
C SER A 278 4.53 -6.95 7.35
N LEU A 279 5.43 -6.93 6.38
CA LEU A 279 5.20 -6.27 5.09
C LEU A 279 5.97 -6.96 3.97
N SER A 280 5.46 -6.81 2.73
CA SER A 280 6.13 -7.29 1.52
C SER A 280 6.21 -6.16 0.49
N LEU A 281 7.42 -5.82 0.07
CA LEU A 281 7.72 -4.66 -0.75
C LEU A 281 8.27 -5.06 -2.11
N THR A 282 7.87 -4.31 -3.13
CA THR A 282 8.40 -4.47 -4.49
C THR A 282 9.66 -3.64 -4.63
N ILE A 283 10.72 -4.20 -5.22
CA ILE A 283 11.96 -3.44 -5.47
C ILE A 283 11.90 -2.82 -6.86
N ASP A 284 11.80 -1.49 -6.92
CA ASP A 284 11.94 -0.70 -8.14
C ASP A 284 12.56 0.67 -7.80
N LYS A 285 13.19 1.32 -8.77
CA LYS A 285 13.79 2.66 -8.58
C LYS A 285 12.75 3.76 -8.35
N SER A 286 11.50 3.52 -8.72
CA SER A 286 10.38 4.44 -8.50
C SER A 286 9.75 4.32 -7.11
N TYR A 287 10.16 3.32 -6.32
CA TYR A 287 9.62 3.01 -5.00
C TYR A 287 10.63 3.27 -3.88
N LEU A 288 10.12 3.58 -2.70
CA LEU A 288 10.94 3.76 -1.49
C LEU A 288 11.56 2.43 -1.04
N SER A 289 12.74 2.56 -0.43
CA SER A 289 13.36 1.47 0.32
C SER A 289 12.52 1.11 1.55
N VAL A 290 12.77 -0.08 2.12
CA VAL A 290 12.05 -0.58 3.31
C VAL A 290 12.16 0.43 4.47
N ASP A 291 13.39 0.85 4.80
CA ASP A 291 13.65 1.76 5.91
C ASP A 291 12.99 3.12 5.70
N GLU A 292 13.06 3.67 4.49
CA GLU A 292 12.42 4.95 4.18
C GLU A 292 10.89 4.86 4.25
N LEU A 293 10.30 3.76 3.79
CA LEU A 293 8.86 3.55 3.87
C LEU A 293 8.40 3.49 5.34
N ILE A 294 9.11 2.71 6.16
CA ILE A 294 8.75 2.54 7.57
C ILE A 294 8.97 3.83 8.35
N MET A 295 10.17 4.40 8.30
CA MET A 295 10.53 5.57 9.11
C MET A 295 9.82 6.84 8.66
N ASN A 296 9.69 7.07 7.35
CA ASN A 296 9.17 8.35 6.85
C ASN A 296 7.65 8.34 6.61
N ARG A 297 7.01 7.17 6.51
CA ARG A 297 5.56 7.05 6.24
C ARG A 297 4.81 6.27 7.30
N PHE A 298 5.18 5.01 7.55
CA PHE A 298 4.40 4.15 8.45
C PHE A 298 4.45 4.60 9.91
N ILE A 299 5.63 4.77 10.51
CA ILE A 299 5.77 5.13 11.93
C ILE A 299 5.06 6.45 12.26
N LYS A 300 5.00 7.39 11.30
CA LYS A 300 4.29 8.66 11.47
C LYS A 300 2.78 8.48 11.75
N CYS A 301 2.16 7.40 11.29
CA CYS A 301 0.74 7.15 11.59
C CYS A 301 0.51 6.60 13.01
N LEU A 302 1.57 6.19 13.71
CA LEU A 302 1.54 5.73 15.10
C LEU A 302 1.87 6.86 16.09
N SER A 303 1.64 8.12 15.69
CA SER A 303 1.92 9.32 16.51
C SER A 303 1.12 9.41 17.80
N GLY A 304 0.12 8.56 18.01
CA GLY A 304 -0.57 8.44 19.31
C GLY A 304 0.31 7.86 20.42
N PHE A 305 1.52 7.38 20.10
CA PHE A 305 2.54 6.94 21.04
C PHE A 305 3.69 7.94 21.08
N ASP A 306 4.19 8.27 22.28
CA ASP A 306 5.23 9.29 22.48
C ASP A 306 6.54 8.96 21.73
N LYS A 307 6.90 7.67 21.63
CA LYS A 307 8.07 7.21 20.90
C LYS A 307 7.91 5.77 20.40
N VAL A 308 7.99 5.58 19.09
CA VAL A 308 7.98 4.27 18.43
C VAL A 308 9.33 4.03 17.77
N ASP A 309 10.04 3.00 18.23
CA ASP A 309 11.32 2.55 17.73
C ASP A 309 11.22 1.06 17.30
N ILE A 310 12.07 0.67 16.34
CA ILE A 310 12.24 -0.72 15.90
C ILE A 310 13.30 -1.37 16.81
N ILE A 311 12.96 -2.49 17.44
CA ILE A 311 13.86 -3.26 18.32
C ILE A 311 14.61 -4.32 17.52
N GLU A 312 13.88 -5.08 16.70
CA GLU A 312 14.40 -6.20 15.91
C GLU A 312 13.83 -6.12 14.50
N SER A 313 14.64 -6.57 13.52
CA SER A 313 14.25 -6.69 12.12
C SER A 313 14.73 -8.03 11.57
N GLU A 314 13.85 -8.79 10.96
CA GLU A 314 14.16 -10.08 10.34
C GLU A 314 13.63 -10.11 8.92
N GLN A 315 14.46 -10.58 7.98
CA GLN A 315 14.01 -10.81 6.62
C GLN A 315 13.30 -12.16 6.55
N SER A 316 12.01 -12.14 6.26
CA SER A 316 11.16 -13.33 6.31
C SER A 316 10.82 -13.90 4.93
N GLY A 317 11.21 -13.22 3.84
CA GLY A 317 11.03 -13.77 2.50
C GLY A 317 11.71 -12.97 1.39
N VAL A 318 12.19 -13.69 0.38
CA VAL A 318 12.78 -13.12 -0.84
C VAL A 318 12.20 -13.79 -2.07
N ASN A 319 11.75 -12.96 -3.01
CA ASN A 319 11.26 -13.42 -4.30
C ASN A 319 12.04 -12.75 -5.41
N GLY A 320 12.23 -13.47 -6.51
CA GLY A 320 12.94 -12.93 -7.65
C GLY A 320 13.21 -13.97 -8.73
N VAL A 321 14.16 -13.66 -9.61
CA VAL A 321 14.42 -14.48 -10.78
C VAL A 321 15.91 -14.54 -11.10
N PHE A 322 16.33 -15.70 -11.59
CA PHE A 322 17.56 -15.82 -12.34
C PHE A 322 17.35 -16.72 -13.56
N TYR A 323 18.37 -16.78 -14.39
CA TYR A 323 18.30 -17.40 -15.71
C TYR A 323 19.53 -18.27 -15.97
N LEU A 324 19.31 -19.41 -16.63
CA LEU A 324 20.32 -20.29 -17.20
C LEU A 324 20.36 -20.04 -18.73
N PRO A 325 21.36 -19.30 -19.24
CA PRO A 325 21.42 -18.93 -20.64
C PRO A 325 21.79 -20.12 -21.52
N GLN A 326 21.23 -20.18 -22.74
CA GLN A 326 21.54 -21.21 -23.75
C GLN A 326 21.29 -22.65 -23.27
N MET A 327 20.39 -22.82 -22.30
CA MET A 327 19.96 -24.12 -21.78
C MET A 327 18.55 -24.45 -22.25
N THR A 328 18.28 -25.75 -22.40
CA THR A 328 16.97 -26.30 -22.74
C THR A 328 16.41 -27.11 -21.60
N MET A 329 15.09 -27.10 -21.45
CA MET A 329 14.39 -27.89 -20.44
C MET A 329 13.13 -28.51 -21.05
N ASN A 330 13.10 -29.84 -21.03
CA ASN A 330 11.89 -30.60 -21.23
C ASN A 330 11.27 -30.98 -19.88
N ARG A 331 10.01 -30.60 -19.67
CA ARG A 331 9.30 -30.85 -18.41
C ARG A 331 9.21 -32.32 -18.04
N TYR A 332 9.04 -33.23 -19.00
CA TYR A 332 8.85 -34.65 -18.72
C TYR A 332 10.16 -35.30 -18.28
N VAL A 333 11.25 -34.99 -18.99
CA VAL A 333 12.59 -35.44 -18.60
C VAL A 333 13.00 -34.87 -17.24
N PHE A 334 12.66 -33.59 -16.99
CA PHE A 334 12.96 -32.97 -15.71
C PHE A 334 12.12 -33.58 -14.57
N SER A 335 10.85 -33.87 -14.81
CA SER A 335 10.02 -34.59 -13.83
C SER A 335 10.51 -36.02 -13.58
N ASP A 336 10.90 -36.75 -14.62
CA ASP A 336 11.47 -38.09 -14.50
C ASP A 336 12.74 -38.07 -13.66
N ILE A 337 13.67 -37.15 -13.95
CA ILE A 337 14.91 -37.07 -13.20
C ILE A 337 14.65 -36.68 -11.73
N VAL A 338 13.69 -35.77 -11.47
CA VAL A 338 13.31 -35.41 -10.10
C VAL A 338 12.72 -36.58 -9.32
N LEU A 339 11.96 -37.46 -9.97
CA LEU A 339 11.35 -38.62 -9.32
C LEU A 339 12.33 -39.79 -9.16
N ASN A 340 13.15 -40.05 -10.17
CA ASN A 340 13.88 -41.30 -10.33
C ASN A 340 15.39 -41.17 -10.10
N ASN A 341 15.97 -39.98 -10.27
CA ASN A 341 17.39 -39.77 -10.03
C ASN A 341 17.62 -39.38 -8.55
N PRO A 342 18.41 -40.16 -7.79
CA PRO A 342 18.70 -39.86 -6.38
C PRO A 342 19.31 -38.47 -6.14
N ALA A 343 20.02 -37.88 -7.13
CA ALA A 343 20.59 -36.53 -7.02
C ALA A 343 19.55 -35.44 -7.01
N PHE A 344 18.37 -35.69 -7.59
CA PHE A 344 17.28 -34.72 -7.59
C PHE A 344 16.26 -35.05 -6.50
N SER A 345 15.86 -36.31 -6.35
CA SER A 345 14.82 -36.70 -5.38
C SER A 345 15.23 -36.50 -3.91
N ALA A 346 16.53 -36.40 -3.62
CA ALA A 346 17.04 -36.04 -2.30
C ALA A 346 16.79 -34.56 -1.95
N TYR A 347 16.71 -33.67 -2.94
CA TYR A 347 16.61 -32.22 -2.73
C TYR A 347 15.33 -31.61 -3.25
N MET A 348 14.64 -32.23 -4.20
CA MET A 348 13.55 -31.60 -4.95
C MET A 348 12.30 -32.47 -4.95
N SER A 349 11.15 -31.82 -4.86
CA SER A 349 9.86 -32.43 -5.13
C SER A 349 9.03 -31.53 -6.05
N ILE A 350 8.20 -32.13 -6.90
CA ILE A 350 7.33 -31.39 -7.82
C ILE A 350 5.94 -31.30 -7.22
N ASP A 351 5.40 -30.08 -7.16
CA ASP A 351 4.05 -29.82 -6.67
C ASP A 351 3.06 -29.67 -7.83
N GLU A 352 2.19 -30.68 -7.98
CA GLU A 352 1.10 -30.66 -8.95
C GLU A 352 -0.29 -30.45 -8.31
N SER A 353 -0.38 -30.18 -7.01
CA SER A 353 -1.62 -30.17 -6.24
C SER A 353 -2.69 -29.20 -6.76
N ILE A 354 -2.27 -28.08 -7.37
CA ILE A 354 -3.18 -26.98 -7.74
C ILE A 354 -3.84 -27.19 -9.12
N LYS A 355 -3.15 -27.79 -10.10
CA LYS A 355 -3.68 -28.00 -11.48
C LYS A 355 -2.89 -29.09 -12.23
N ALA A 356 -3.48 -30.26 -12.46
CA ALA A 356 -2.97 -31.27 -13.39
C ALA A 356 -3.57 -31.04 -14.79
N THR A 357 -2.88 -30.29 -15.67
CA THR A 357 -3.36 -30.05 -17.05
C THR A 357 -2.25 -30.27 -18.07
N LYS A 358 -2.61 -30.75 -19.28
CA LYS A 358 -1.66 -31.03 -20.37
C LYS A 358 -0.94 -29.77 -20.90
N GLN A 359 -1.47 -28.56 -20.67
CA GLN A 359 -1.00 -27.29 -21.25
C GLN A 359 -0.19 -26.39 -20.29
N LYS A 360 0.44 -26.93 -19.24
CA LYS A 360 1.36 -26.13 -18.39
C LYS A 360 2.75 -26.00 -19.02
N GLY A 361 3.23 -24.76 -19.19
CA GLY A 361 4.59 -24.47 -19.64
C GLY A 361 5.66 -24.46 -18.54
N SER A 362 5.28 -24.46 -17.25
CA SER A 362 6.19 -24.35 -16.11
C SER A 362 5.98 -25.47 -15.08
N LEU A 363 7.05 -25.82 -14.35
CA LEU A 363 7.00 -26.73 -13.20
C LEU A 363 7.22 -25.94 -11.90
N TYR A 364 6.39 -26.20 -10.89
CA TYR A 364 6.57 -25.69 -9.53
C TYR A 364 7.31 -26.75 -8.70
N VAL A 365 8.44 -26.38 -8.14
CA VAL A 365 9.38 -27.29 -7.47
C VAL A 365 9.66 -26.75 -6.08
N HIS A 366 9.55 -27.62 -5.08
CA HIS A 366 10.07 -27.36 -3.74
C HIS A 366 11.48 -27.92 -3.65
N PHE A 367 12.38 -27.15 -3.06
CA PHE A 367 13.76 -27.53 -2.79
C PHE A 367 13.98 -27.55 -1.28
N PHE A 368 14.51 -28.66 -0.78
CA PHE A 368 14.79 -28.90 0.63
C PHE A 368 16.26 -29.29 0.79
N SER A 369 16.98 -28.55 1.62
CA SER A 369 18.31 -28.93 2.07
C SER A 369 18.41 -28.72 3.57
N GLN A 370 18.96 -29.70 4.30
CA GLN A 370 19.19 -29.56 5.73
C GLN A 370 20.21 -28.45 6.04
N GLU A 371 21.16 -28.20 5.12
CA GLU A 371 22.19 -27.16 5.25
C GLU A 371 21.71 -25.80 4.72
N LEU A 372 20.98 -25.78 3.59
CA LEU A 372 20.61 -24.53 2.88
C LEU A 372 19.19 -24.04 3.19
N GLY A 373 18.40 -24.79 3.95
CA GLY A 373 16.99 -24.48 4.22
C GLY A 373 16.05 -24.87 3.07
N GLU A 374 14.83 -24.32 3.13
CA GLU A 374 13.75 -24.59 2.19
C GLU A 374 13.52 -23.40 1.25
N LEU A 375 13.25 -23.68 -0.01
CA LEU A 375 12.78 -22.69 -0.98
C LEU A 375 11.87 -23.32 -2.01
N ALA A 376 11.05 -22.50 -2.68
CA ALA A 376 10.21 -22.95 -3.78
C ALA A 376 10.49 -22.12 -5.04
N PHE A 377 10.49 -22.76 -6.20
CA PHE A 377 10.74 -22.10 -7.47
C PHE A 377 9.88 -22.62 -8.61
N ASN A 378 9.66 -21.76 -9.60
CA ASN A 378 9.09 -22.12 -10.88
C ASN A 378 10.19 -22.17 -11.94
N ILE A 379 10.29 -23.29 -12.66
CA ILE A 379 11.23 -23.46 -13.77
C ILE A 379 10.49 -23.52 -15.10
N THR A 380 10.99 -22.81 -16.11
CA THR A 380 10.31 -22.65 -17.42
C THR A 380 11.33 -22.49 -18.54
N GLU A 381 11.20 -23.26 -19.62
CA GLU A 381 11.92 -23.00 -20.87
C GLU A 381 11.29 -21.82 -21.62
N LYS A 382 12.13 -20.93 -22.15
CA LYS A 382 11.72 -19.81 -23.00
C LYS A 382 12.67 -19.70 -24.19
N VAL A 383 12.17 -19.10 -25.27
CA VAL A 383 13.00 -18.72 -26.42
C VAL A 383 13.33 -17.23 -26.29
N ALA A 384 14.61 -16.89 -26.42
CA ALA A 384 15.07 -15.51 -26.44
C ALA A 384 14.52 -14.82 -27.69
N ILE A 385 13.41 -14.11 -27.52
CA ILE A 385 12.81 -13.31 -28.57
C ILE A 385 13.20 -11.85 -28.42
N LYS A 386 13.11 -11.14 -29.53
CA LYS A 386 13.42 -9.73 -29.54
C LYS A 386 12.35 -8.92 -28.77
N ASN A 387 12.79 -8.02 -27.89
CA ASN A 387 11.97 -7.30 -26.90
C ASN A 387 11.34 -8.21 -25.82
N ASP A 388 11.96 -9.35 -25.49
CA ASP A 388 11.54 -10.14 -24.34
C ASP A 388 11.67 -9.28 -23.06
N ALA A 389 10.53 -9.05 -22.39
CA ALA A 389 10.48 -8.28 -21.15
C ALA A 389 11.34 -8.92 -20.05
N ASN A 390 11.54 -10.24 -20.08
CA ASN A 390 12.35 -10.98 -19.11
C ASN A 390 13.86 -10.79 -19.34
N LEU A 391 14.28 -10.35 -20.53
CA LEU A 391 15.69 -10.16 -20.89
C LEU A 391 16.08 -8.68 -20.96
N LYS A 392 15.26 -7.78 -20.41
CA LYS A 392 15.54 -6.35 -20.38
C LYS A 392 16.84 -6.10 -19.59
N ASN A 393 17.78 -5.35 -20.16
CA ASN A 393 19.13 -5.10 -19.61
C ASN A 393 20.05 -6.33 -19.51
N LYS A 394 19.72 -7.45 -20.15
CA LYS A 394 20.61 -8.63 -20.26
C LYS A 394 21.41 -8.59 -21.57
N ASP A 395 22.53 -9.29 -21.61
CA ASP A 395 23.33 -9.43 -22.83
C ASP A 395 22.61 -10.37 -23.83
N ILE A 396 21.79 -9.79 -24.70
CA ILE A 396 21.05 -10.50 -25.75
C ILE A 396 21.91 -10.88 -26.97
N HIS A 397 23.18 -10.46 -26.99
CA HIS A 397 24.09 -10.72 -28.11
C HIS A 397 24.91 -11.97 -27.85
N ASN A 398 25.53 -12.07 -26.67
CA ASN A 398 26.38 -13.20 -26.33
C ASN A 398 25.70 -14.19 -25.38
N GLN A 399 25.04 -13.69 -24.31
CA GLN A 399 24.50 -14.56 -23.27
C GLN A 399 23.13 -15.15 -23.66
N PHE A 400 22.21 -14.32 -24.15
CA PHE A 400 20.86 -14.70 -24.56
C PHE A 400 20.64 -14.43 -26.06
N LYS A 401 21.41 -15.11 -26.92
CA LYS A 401 21.36 -14.93 -28.37
C LYS A 401 19.92 -15.09 -28.89
N ILE A 402 19.42 -14.16 -29.69
CA ILE A 402 18.05 -14.22 -30.21
C ILE A 402 17.81 -15.54 -30.97
N GLY A 403 16.69 -16.21 -30.69
CA GLY A 403 16.34 -17.53 -31.19
C GLY A 403 16.92 -18.68 -30.36
N SER A 404 17.87 -18.43 -29.45
CA SER A 404 18.34 -19.44 -28.51
C SER A 404 17.31 -19.69 -27.40
N LYS A 405 17.28 -20.93 -26.90
CA LYS A 405 16.48 -21.28 -25.72
C LYS A 405 17.23 -20.91 -24.44
N TYR A 406 16.50 -20.55 -23.40
CA TYR A 406 17.02 -20.32 -22.06
C TYR A 406 16.03 -20.82 -21.01
N VAL A 407 16.53 -21.10 -19.82
CA VAL A 407 15.69 -21.55 -18.70
C VAL A 407 15.55 -20.42 -17.69
N ARG A 408 14.31 -20.07 -17.38
CA ARG A 408 13.95 -19.10 -16.35
C ARG A 408 13.65 -19.84 -15.05
N VAL A 409 14.32 -19.46 -13.97
CA VAL A 409 14.10 -19.97 -12.61
C VAL A 409 13.58 -18.81 -11.77
N LYS A 410 12.29 -18.84 -11.44
CA LYS A 410 11.65 -17.83 -10.58
C LYS A 410 11.52 -18.37 -9.18
N ILE A 411 12.25 -17.79 -8.23
CA ILE A 411 12.09 -18.09 -6.82
C ILE A 411 10.75 -17.52 -6.36
N SER A 412 9.86 -18.42 -5.94
CA SER A 412 8.54 -18.11 -5.40
C SER A 412 8.61 -17.74 -3.92
N TYR A 413 9.56 -18.33 -3.20
CA TYR A 413 9.81 -18.12 -1.77
C TYR A 413 11.21 -18.63 -1.40
N ALA A 414 11.94 -17.87 -0.58
CA ALA A 414 13.16 -18.27 0.12
C ALA A 414 13.34 -17.37 1.36
N ASN A 415 13.95 -17.88 2.44
CA ASN A 415 14.07 -17.10 3.69
C ASN A 415 15.10 -15.95 3.58
N SER A 416 16.20 -16.17 2.85
CA SER A 416 17.26 -15.16 2.70
C SER A 416 17.88 -15.16 1.32
N LEU A 417 18.64 -14.09 1.01
CA LEU A 417 19.43 -14.02 -0.23
C LEU A 417 20.57 -15.04 -0.21
N ASP A 418 21.18 -15.29 0.94
CA ASP A 418 22.29 -16.25 1.10
C ASP A 418 21.87 -17.68 0.71
N ILE A 419 20.63 -18.06 1.06
CA ILE A 419 20.03 -19.34 0.66
C ILE A 419 19.90 -19.41 -0.87
N ILE A 420 19.47 -18.31 -1.50
CA ILE A 420 19.32 -18.26 -2.96
C ILE A 420 20.68 -18.39 -3.64
N GLU A 421 21.70 -17.69 -3.17
CA GLU A 421 23.06 -17.77 -3.76
C GLU A 421 23.61 -19.20 -3.69
N SER A 422 23.48 -19.84 -2.53
CA SER A 422 23.88 -21.23 -2.32
C SER A 422 23.09 -22.21 -3.19
N PHE A 423 21.78 -21.97 -3.33
CA PHE A 423 20.93 -22.72 -4.24
C PHE A 423 21.34 -22.55 -5.71
N GLN A 424 21.67 -21.35 -6.16
CA GLN A 424 22.12 -21.13 -7.54
C GLN A 424 23.35 -21.97 -7.87
N GLU A 425 24.32 -22.03 -6.95
CA GLU A 425 25.53 -22.84 -7.12
C GLU A 425 25.19 -24.33 -7.20
N LEU A 426 24.45 -24.87 -6.22
CA LEU A 426 24.10 -26.28 -6.17
C LEU A 426 23.20 -26.68 -7.35
N PHE A 427 22.19 -25.87 -7.66
CA PHE A 427 21.29 -26.10 -8.79
C PHE A 427 22.06 -26.13 -10.12
N SER A 428 23.09 -25.29 -10.29
CA SER A 428 23.93 -25.31 -11.49
C SER A 428 24.71 -26.63 -11.68
N LYS A 429 25.14 -27.27 -10.58
CA LYS A 429 25.81 -28.58 -10.60
C LYS A 429 24.80 -29.69 -10.90
N ILE A 430 23.67 -29.70 -10.19
CA ILE A 430 22.59 -30.68 -10.38
C ILE A 430 22.04 -30.61 -11.81
N TYR A 431 21.89 -29.41 -12.38
CA TYR A 431 21.43 -29.24 -13.77
C TYR A 431 22.41 -29.81 -14.81
N THR A 432 23.70 -29.93 -14.47
CA THR A 432 24.68 -30.62 -15.34
C THR A 432 24.34 -32.10 -15.47
N ILE A 433 23.87 -32.74 -14.39
CA ILE A 433 23.41 -34.14 -14.40
C ILE A 433 22.17 -34.29 -15.28
N TYR A 434 21.25 -33.32 -15.24
CA TYR A 434 20.10 -33.29 -16.15
C TYR A 434 20.53 -33.34 -17.62
N LEU A 435 21.48 -32.49 -18.01
CA LEU A 435 22.00 -32.47 -19.39
C LEU A 435 22.65 -33.79 -19.79
N GLN A 436 23.39 -34.44 -18.88
CA GLN A 436 24.05 -35.73 -19.15
C GLN A 436 23.07 -36.88 -19.35
N ASN A 437 21.91 -36.85 -18.68
CA ASN A 437 20.91 -37.92 -18.74
C ASN A 437 19.80 -37.64 -19.78
N PHE A 438 19.74 -36.43 -20.32
CA PHE A 438 18.65 -35.98 -21.18
C PHE A 438 18.40 -36.90 -22.38
N ASP A 439 19.43 -37.17 -23.17
CA ASP A 439 19.29 -37.95 -24.40
C ASP A 439 18.90 -39.40 -24.13
N GLN A 440 19.42 -40.00 -23.06
CA GLN A 440 19.07 -41.36 -22.66
C GLN A 440 17.59 -41.45 -22.27
N ILE A 441 17.15 -40.60 -21.33
CA ILE A 441 15.76 -40.60 -20.86
C ILE A 441 14.81 -40.31 -22.03
N LYS A 442 15.15 -39.32 -22.87
CA LYS A 442 14.37 -39.00 -24.07
C LYS A 442 14.20 -40.22 -24.98
N GLN A 443 15.29 -40.92 -25.30
CA GLN A 443 15.24 -42.13 -26.14
C GLN A 443 14.38 -43.24 -25.51
N GLU A 444 14.43 -43.41 -24.20
CA GLU A 444 13.60 -44.39 -23.49
C GLU A 444 12.11 -44.05 -23.63
N TYR A 445 11.72 -42.79 -23.42
CA TYR A 445 10.33 -42.37 -23.58
C TYR A 445 9.85 -42.37 -25.04
N GLU A 446 10.70 -42.02 -26.00
CA GLU A 446 10.37 -42.03 -27.44
C GLU A 446 10.01 -43.43 -27.95
N GLN A 447 10.54 -44.50 -27.34
CA GLN A 447 10.18 -45.88 -27.67
C GLN A 447 8.70 -46.19 -27.40
N PHE A 448 8.12 -45.58 -26.38
CA PHE A 448 6.73 -45.83 -25.96
C PHE A 448 5.78 -44.71 -26.39
N LEU A 449 6.28 -43.48 -26.50
CA LEU A 449 5.52 -42.27 -26.78
C LEU A 449 6.25 -41.42 -27.83
N PRO A 450 6.24 -41.83 -29.11
CA PRO A 450 6.97 -41.14 -30.19
C PRO A 450 6.53 -39.69 -30.40
N ASP A 451 5.28 -39.35 -30.04
CA ASP A 451 4.74 -37.99 -30.19
C ASP A 451 5.02 -37.08 -28.98
N LEU A 452 5.63 -37.58 -27.90
CA LEU A 452 5.80 -36.84 -26.64
C LEU A 452 6.75 -35.65 -26.77
N PHE A 453 7.74 -35.77 -27.65
CA PHE A 453 8.80 -34.78 -27.86
C PHE A 453 8.70 -34.06 -29.21
N ILE A 454 7.62 -34.27 -29.96
CA ILE A 454 7.37 -33.52 -31.19
C ILE A 454 7.09 -32.07 -30.80
N GLU A 455 8.02 -31.18 -31.14
CA GLU A 455 7.78 -29.74 -31.04
C GLU A 455 6.62 -29.39 -31.96
N GLU A 456 5.48 -28.91 -31.41
CA GLU A 456 4.44 -28.28 -32.21
C GLU A 456 5.14 -27.20 -33.05
N SER A 457 5.09 -27.37 -34.38
CA SER A 457 5.78 -26.53 -35.37
C SER A 457 5.75 -25.07 -34.92
N GLU A 458 6.92 -24.52 -34.64
CA GLU A 458 7.08 -23.13 -34.22
C GLU A 458 6.19 -22.25 -35.08
N LYS A 459 5.21 -21.57 -34.46
CA LYS A 459 4.51 -20.47 -35.11
C LYS A 459 5.60 -19.56 -35.65
N VAL A 460 5.67 -19.41 -36.97
CA VAL A 460 6.59 -18.53 -37.70
C VAL A 460 6.74 -17.23 -36.91
N ILE A 461 7.84 -17.10 -36.17
CA ILE A 461 8.14 -15.90 -35.40
C ILE A 461 8.45 -14.85 -36.45
N GLU A 462 7.55 -13.88 -36.65
CA GLU A 462 7.83 -12.72 -37.47
C GLU A 462 9.16 -12.10 -37.02
N LYS A 463 10.20 -12.17 -37.88
CA LYS A 463 11.46 -11.43 -37.71
C LYS A 463 11.15 -9.93 -37.71
N LYS A 464 10.78 -9.35 -36.57
CA LYS A 464 10.72 -7.90 -36.40
C LYS A 464 12.15 -7.36 -36.24
N GLU A 465 12.64 -6.57 -37.19
CA GLU A 465 13.99 -5.96 -37.23
C GLU A 465 14.40 -5.20 -35.95
N LEU A 466 15.51 -5.61 -35.31
CA LEU A 466 16.10 -5.03 -34.08
C LEU A 466 16.02 -3.50 -34.02
N LYS A 467 15.58 -2.90 -32.89
CA LYS A 467 15.66 -1.45 -32.74
C LYS A 467 17.11 -1.11 -32.37
N LEU A 468 17.64 0.01 -32.86
CA LEU A 468 19.04 0.41 -32.65
C LEU A 468 19.45 0.50 -31.17
N LYS A 469 18.50 0.86 -30.29
CA LYS A 469 18.69 0.86 -28.82
C LYS A 469 18.95 -0.52 -28.23
N ASP A 470 18.56 -1.59 -28.92
CA ASP A 470 18.79 -2.97 -28.50
C ASP A 470 20.17 -3.47 -29.01
N ILE A 471 20.69 -2.88 -30.10
CA ILE A 471 21.98 -3.25 -30.72
C ILE A 471 23.15 -2.50 -30.10
N ALA A 472 22.98 -1.19 -29.84
CA ALA A 472 23.97 -0.33 -29.22
C ALA A 472 23.31 0.55 -28.15
N PRO A 473 22.85 -0.05 -27.02
CA PRO A 473 22.18 0.68 -25.93
C PRO A 473 23.03 1.81 -25.35
N GLU A 474 24.35 1.67 -25.39
CA GLU A 474 25.30 2.68 -24.97
C GLU A 474 25.36 3.90 -25.90
N VAL A 475 24.93 3.78 -27.17
CA VAL A 475 24.90 4.86 -28.15
C VAL A 475 23.49 5.43 -28.29
N PHE A 476 22.48 4.56 -28.38
CA PHE A 476 21.08 4.93 -28.63
C PHE A 476 20.27 4.98 -27.31
N VAL A 477 20.71 5.86 -26.41
CA VAL A 477 20.06 6.09 -25.11
C VAL A 477 18.79 6.94 -25.23
N GLY A 478 18.02 7.04 -24.15
CA GLY A 478 16.85 7.93 -24.06
C GLY A 478 17.20 9.37 -24.47
N GLY A 479 16.42 9.96 -25.36
CA GLY A 479 16.68 11.30 -25.93
C GLY A 479 17.42 11.31 -27.27
N TYR A 480 18.01 10.19 -27.70
CA TYR A 480 18.71 10.08 -28.99
C TYR A 480 17.85 10.51 -30.20
N PRO A 481 16.59 10.04 -30.39
CA PRO A 481 15.78 10.40 -31.56
C PRO A 481 15.49 11.90 -31.69
N GLN A 482 15.56 12.67 -30.59
CA GLN A 482 15.36 14.12 -30.61
C GLN A 482 16.61 14.88 -31.07
N LYS A 483 17.80 14.29 -30.85
CA LYS A 483 19.09 14.88 -31.27
C LYS A 483 19.51 14.42 -32.66
N CYS A 484 19.03 13.26 -33.08
CA CYS A 484 19.29 12.66 -34.37
C CYS A 484 17.97 12.17 -35.00
N LEU A 485 17.32 13.06 -35.76
CA LEU A 485 16.06 12.73 -36.44
C LEU A 485 16.27 11.62 -37.48
N ASP A 486 17.32 11.75 -38.30
CA ASP A 486 17.72 10.77 -39.30
C ASP A 486 18.77 9.81 -38.69
N LYS A 487 18.29 8.74 -38.06
CA LYS A 487 19.15 7.75 -37.39
C LYS A 487 19.82 6.79 -38.39
N PRO A 488 21.09 6.39 -38.19
CA PRO A 488 21.74 5.39 -39.03
C PRO A 488 21.28 3.97 -38.69
N SER A 489 21.41 3.05 -39.64
CA SER A 489 21.29 1.60 -39.43
C SER A 489 22.66 1.01 -39.11
N ILE A 490 22.70 -0.09 -38.36
CA ILE A 490 23.93 -0.86 -38.11
C ILE A 490 23.88 -2.12 -38.98
N ILE A 491 24.99 -2.45 -39.63
CA ILE A 491 25.19 -3.67 -40.41
C ILE A 491 26.33 -4.51 -39.81
N LEU A 492 26.34 -5.81 -40.09
CA LEU A 492 27.39 -6.75 -39.67
C LEU A 492 28.64 -6.61 -40.55
N ASP A 493 29.77 -7.16 -40.10
CA ASP A 493 31.05 -7.10 -40.83
C ASP A 493 31.01 -7.84 -42.18
N ASP A 494 30.25 -8.94 -42.27
CA ASP A 494 30.03 -9.70 -43.51
C ASP A 494 29.07 -9.03 -44.49
N GLU A 495 28.32 -8.01 -44.04
CA GLU A 495 27.39 -7.20 -44.86
C GLU A 495 28.05 -5.93 -45.44
N VAL A 496 29.31 -5.63 -45.05
CA VAL A 496 30.00 -4.39 -45.45
C VAL A 496 30.26 -4.37 -46.96
N ASP A 497 30.82 -5.45 -47.51
CA ASP A 497 31.14 -5.55 -48.94
C ASP A 497 29.88 -5.40 -49.81
N ASP A 498 28.77 -6.00 -49.39
CA ASP A 498 27.47 -5.89 -50.07
C ASP A 498 26.91 -4.46 -50.00
N ALA A 499 27.03 -3.80 -48.84
CA ALA A 499 26.57 -2.43 -48.66
C ALA A 499 27.38 -1.45 -49.53
N GLU A 500 28.70 -1.62 -49.61
CA GLU A 500 29.58 -0.81 -50.45
C GLU A 500 29.32 -1.04 -51.95
N GLN A 501 29.12 -2.29 -52.37
CA GLN A 501 28.72 -2.63 -53.75
C GLN A 501 27.36 -2.01 -54.13
N SER A 502 26.46 -1.86 -53.15
CA SER A 502 25.17 -1.17 -53.34
C SER A 502 25.28 0.37 -53.37
N GLY A 503 26.50 0.92 -53.31
CA GLY A 503 26.78 2.36 -53.36
C GLY A 503 26.51 3.10 -52.05
N LYS A 504 26.41 2.40 -50.91
CA LYS A 504 26.27 3.02 -49.59
C LYS A 504 27.63 3.33 -49.00
N ILE A 505 27.73 4.42 -48.25
CA ILE A 505 28.92 4.75 -47.47
C ILE A 505 28.79 4.11 -46.10
N VAL A 506 29.80 3.33 -45.70
CA VAL A 506 29.90 2.69 -44.39
C VAL A 506 30.83 3.52 -43.50
N MET A 507 30.37 3.86 -42.29
CA MET A 507 31.18 4.53 -41.27
C MET A 507 31.39 3.58 -40.10
N ARG A 508 32.63 3.18 -39.84
CA ARG A 508 32.99 2.39 -38.65
C ARG A 508 33.28 3.32 -37.46
N TYR A 509 32.53 3.16 -36.37
CA TYR A 509 32.63 4.00 -35.18
C TYR A 509 32.29 3.20 -33.90
N PRO A 510 32.97 3.44 -32.76
CA PRO A 510 34.19 4.25 -32.60
C PRO A 510 35.42 3.54 -33.18
N ARG A 511 36.61 4.12 -33.03
CA ARG A 511 37.87 3.43 -33.32
C ARG A 511 38.08 2.27 -32.34
N ASP A 512 38.85 1.26 -32.76
CA ASP A 512 39.14 0.10 -31.92
C ASP A 512 39.82 0.54 -30.61
N GLY A 513 39.31 0.09 -29.46
CA GLY A 513 39.85 0.41 -28.13
C GLY A 513 39.20 1.60 -27.40
N GLU A 514 38.20 2.27 -27.97
CA GLU A 514 37.54 3.44 -27.37
C GLU A 514 36.22 3.09 -26.64
N GLY A 515 36.28 2.63 -25.38
CA GLY A 515 35.16 2.65 -24.39
C GLY A 515 33.85 1.87 -24.67
N PHE A 516 33.58 1.50 -25.94
CA PHE A 516 32.44 0.74 -26.42
C PHE A 516 32.74 0.08 -27.78
N PRO A 517 32.05 -1.01 -28.17
CA PRO A 517 32.41 -1.80 -29.35
C PRO A 517 32.27 -1.03 -30.68
N PRO A 518 33.26 -1.14 -31.60
CA PRO A 518 33.19 -0.60 -32.96
C PRO A 518 32.06 -1.27 -33.75
N ARG A 519 31.30 -0.48 -34.50
CA ARG A 519 30.19 -0.96 -35.35
C ARG A 519 30.16 -0.24 -36.69
N ASN A 520 29.58 -0.89 -37.70
CA ASN A 520 29.45 -0.36 -39.06
C ASN A 520 28.09 0.33 -39.24
N TYR A 521 28.11 1.65 -39.47
CA TYR A 521 26.91 2.47 -39.64
C TYR A 521 26.67 2.83 -41.11
N VAL A 522 25.42 2.66 -41.55
CA VAL A 522 24.94 3.05 -42.89
C VAL A 522 23.66 3.88 -42.80
N CYS A 523 23.38 4.66 -43.83
CA CYS A 523 22.19 5.52 -43.88
C CYS A 523 21.24 5.10 -44.99
N ASN A 524 20.05 4.63 -44.60
CA ASN A 524 19.03 4.12 -45.51
C ASN A 524 17.91 5.14 -45.82
N HIS A 525 18.12 6.42 -45.51
CA HIS A 525 17.12 7.47 -45.74
C HIS A 525 17.16 8.01 -47.17
N LYS A 526 16.00 8.43 -47.69
CA LYS A 526 15.87 8.98 -49.05
C LYS A 526 16.73 10.23 -49.27
N ASP A 527 16.74 11.13 -48.28
CA ASP A 527 17.40 12.45 -48.38
C ASP A 527 18.73 12.52 -47.61
N ALA A 528 18.88 11.75 -46.53
CA ALA A 528 20.05 11.77 -45.65
C ALA A 528 20.87 10.48 -45.83
N LYS A 529 21.68 10.43 -46.89
CA LYS A 529 22.41 9.22 -47.33
C LYS A 529 23.79 9.02 -46.70
N PHE A 530 24.30 10.01 -45.99
CA PHE A 530 25.69 10.02 -45.53
C PHE A 530 25.77 9.84 -44.01
N PRO A 531 26.40 8.78 -43.49
CA PRO A 531 26.68 8.68 -42.06
C PRO A 531 27.72 9.74 -41.64
N GLY A 532 27.57 10.27 -40.43
CA GLY A 532 28.44 11.28 -39.86
C GLY A 532 28.35 11.32 -38.33
N LEU A 533 29.11 12.21 -37.69
CA LEU A 533 29.16 12.36 -36.24
C LEU A 533 28.66 13.74 -35.78
N ARG A 534 28.02 13.76 -34.61
CA ARG A 534 27.59 14.96 -33.87
C ARG A 534 28.10 14.89 -32.43
N GLU A 535 28.33 16.01 -31.77
CA GLU A 535 28.61 16.01 -30.33
C GLU A 535 27.45 15.39 -29.55
N ASN A 536 27.77 14.66 -28.49
CA ASN A 536 26.79 14.01 -27.65
C ASN A 536 26.37 14.90 -26.46
N PRO A 537 25.14 15.45 -26.46
CA PRO A 537 24.61 16.18 -25.31
C PRO A 537 23.83 15.28 -24.32
N LEU A 538 23.81 13.96 -24.53
CA LEU A 538 23.03 13.01 -23.73
C LEU A 538 23.82 12.54 -22.50
N SER A 539 23.15 11.84 -21.57
CA SER A 539 23.75 11.40 -20.31
C SER A 539 24.95 10.46 -20.48
N ASN A 540 25.04 9.77 -21.62
CA ASN A 540 26.16 8.88 -21.96
C ASN A 540 27.37 9.62 -22.57
N LYS A 541 27.42 10.96 -22.57
CA LYS A 541 28.49 11.75 -23.22
C LYS A 541 29.92 11.38 -22.79
N GLU A 542 30.10 10.95 -21.54
CA GLU A 542 31.42 10.55 -21.03
C GLU A 542 31.91 9.25 -21.68
N ARG A 543 30.99 8.33 -21.97
CA ARG A 543 31.29 7.05 -22.61
C ARG A 543 31.24 7.14 -24.15
N VAL A 544 30.33 7.94 -24.68
CA VAL A 544 30.10 8.12 -26.12
C VAL A 544 30.18 9.63 -26.42
N PRO A 545 31.37 10.19 -26.70
CA PRO A 545 31.53 11.63 -26.88
C PRO A 545 30.84 12.17 -28.14
N PHE A 546 30.69 11.32 -29.17
CA PHE A 546 30.01 11.68 -30.43
C PHE A 546 28.88 10.70 -30.76
N LEU A 547 27.74 11.21 -31.24
CA LEU A 547 26.61 10.42 -31.71
C LEU A 547 26.70 10.20 -33.23
N PRO A 548 26.52 8.98 -33.73
CA PRO A 548 26.41 8.72 -35.17
C PRO A 548 25.04 9.20 -35.69
N CYS A 549 25.00 9.88 -36.83
CA CYS A 549 23.79 10.42 -37.46
C CYS A 549 23.84 10.37 -38.98
N CYS A 550 22.68 10.42 -39.64
CA CYS A 550 22.61 10.57 -41.10
C CYS A 550 22.46 12.02 -41.53
N TYR A 551 23.16 12.39 -42.59
CA TYR A 551 23.20 13.74 -43.15
C TYR A 551 22.91 13.75 -44.65
N LYS A 552 22.38 14.87 -45.14
CA LYS A 552 22.13 15.10 -46.58
C LYS A 552 23.42 15.34 -47.39
N LYS A 553 24.49 15.77 -46.74
CA LYS A 553 25.80 16.04 -47.33
C LYS A 553 26.86 15.18 -46.67
N ASN A 554 27.87 14.76 -47.43
CA ASN A 554 28.98 13.99 -46.90
C ASN A 554 29.76 14.80 -45.84
N GLN A 555 29.78 14.32 -44.60
CA GLN A 555 30.47 15.03 -43.51
C GLN A 555 31.99 14.84 -43.57
N SER A 556 32.49 13.81 -44.26
CA SER A 556 33.93 13.61 -44.47
C SER A 556 34.55 14.66 -45.38
N GLU A 557 33.76 15.30 -46.25
CA GLU A 557 34.21 16.36 -47.18
C GLU A 557 33.99 17.78 -46.63
N LYS A 558 33.26 17.92 -45.53
CA LYS A 558 32.93 19.22 -44.93
C LYS A 558 34.03 19.67 -43.96
N SER A 559 34.91 20.56 -44.40
CA SER A 559 35.98 21.16 -43.57
C SER A 559 35.43 21.73 -42.24
N GLY A 560 36.08 21.36 -41.13
CA GLY A 560 35.68 21.75 -39.76
C GLY A 560 34.46 21.02 -39.20
N SER A 561 34.02 19.91 -39.82
CA SER A 561 32.97 19.05 -39.28
C SER A 561 33.46 18.20 -38.10
N ILE A 562 32.53 17.78 -37.24
CA ILE A 562 32.84 16.87 -36.12
C ILE A 562 33.38 15.52 -36.62
N PHE A 563 32.92 15.08 -37.81
CA PHE A 563 33.46 13.88 -38.45
C PHE A 563 34.95 14.04 -38.77
N ARG A 564 35.36 15.14 -39.42
CA ARG A 564 36.77 15.37 -39.77
C ARG A 564 37.63 15.66 -38.54
N HIS A 565 37.05 16.32 -37.53
CA HIS A 565 37.72 16.49 -36.24
C HIS A 565 38.02 15.15 -35.56
N TYR A 566 37.04 14.23 -35.52
CA TYR A 566 37.22 12.93 -34.88
C TYR A 566 38.11 11.98 -35.69
N PHE A 567 37.90 11.87 -37.02
CA PHE A 567 38.64 10.92 -37.85
C PHE A 567 39.97 11.46 -38.41
N TYR A 568 40.12 12.77 -38.59
CA TYR A 568 41.28 13.40 -39.23
C TYR A 568 41.94 14.52 -38.39
N GLU A 569 41.50 14.73 -37.14
CA GLU A 569 42.10 15.70 -36.19
C GLU A 569 42.12 17.15 -36.68
N GLU A 570 41.16 17.55 -37.52
CA GLU A 570 41.03 18.93 -37.99
C GLU A 570 40.46 19.91 -36.94
N ASP A 571 40.97 21.15 -36.95
CA ASP A 571 40.46 22.24 -36.13
C ASP A 571 39.02 22.64 -36.48
N ARG A 572 38.22 22.95 -35.45
CA ARG A 572 36.80 23.28 -35.59
C ARG A 572 36.59 24.73 -36.03
N LYS A 573 35.57 24.96 -36.86
CA LYS A 573 35.02 26.32 -37.07
C LYS A 573 34.08 26.66 -35.91
N GLU A 574 34.50 27.57 -35.03
CA GLU A 574 33.64 28.15 -34.01
C GLU A 574 32.46 28.92 -34.66
N LYS A 575 31.27 28.73 -34.12
CA LYS A 575 30.09 29.55 -34.42
C LYS A 575 29.92 30.56 -33.29
N ASP A 576 29.83 31.83 -33.64
CA ASP A 576 29.43 32.90 -32.71
C ASP A 576 28.04 32.62 -32.12
N ASP A 577 27.97 32.39 -30.80
CA ASP A 577 26.73 32.23 -30.05
C ASP A 577 26.21 33.59 -29.55
N LYS A 578 25.17 34.10 -30.21
CA LYS A 578 24.23 35.07 -29.63
C LYS A 578 22.79 34.67 -29.94
N GLN A 579 22.19 33.86 -29.06
CA GLN A 579 20.74 33.75 -28.92
C GLN A 579 20.38 33.35 -27.47
N GLN A 580 19.45 34.09 -26.85
CA GLN A 580 19.06 33.93 -25.44
C GLN A 580 18.51 32.51 -25.17
N ASN A 581 19.18 31.73 -24.32
CA ASN A 581 18.87 30.32 -24.04
C ASN A 581 17.79 30.17 -22.96
N PHE A 582 16.52 30.02 -23.35
CA PHE A 582 15.45 29.60 -22.44
C PHE A 582 15.52 28.10 -22.12
N ILE A 583 15.20 27.73 -20.89
CA ILE A 583 15.07 26.32 -20.49
C ILE A 583 13.77 25.75 -21.09
N LYS A 584 13.90 24.92 -22.13
CA LYS A 584 12.76 24.24 -22.79
C LYS A 584 12.37 22.90 -22.17
N THR A 585 13.23 22.37 -21.29
CA THR A 585 13.02 21.08 -20.61
C THR A 585 12.23 21.27 -19.33
N ASN A 586 11.62 20.20 -18.78
CA ASN A 586 10.89 20.23 -17.50
C ASN A 586 11.79 20.38 -16.26
N LYS A 587 13.02 20.83 -16.43
CA LYS A 587 13.92 21.08 -15.30
C LYS A 587 13.43 22.27 -14.51
N PHE A 588 13.76 22.30 -13.23
CA PHE A 588 13.62 23.54 -12.46
C PHE A 588 14.41 24.65 -13.13
N VAL A 589 13.76 25.80 -13.27
CA VAL A 589 14.44 27.00 -13.71
C VAL A 589 15.26 27.53 -12.55
N GLN A 590 16.55 27.78 -12.80
CA GLN A 590 17.41 28.41 -11.81
C GLN A 590 16.91 29.81 -11.48
N LYS A 591 17.19 30.29 -10.27
CA LYS A 591 16.86 31.65 -9.84
C LYS A 591 17.23 32.68 -10.90
N ASP A 592 16.30 33.58 -11.20
CA ASP A 592 16.42 34.66 -12.19
C ASP A 592 16.69 34.23 -13.64
N LYS A 593 16.57 32.92 -13.93
CA LYS A 593 16.50 32.40 -15.28
C LYS A 593 15.05 32.21 -15.69
N TYR A 594 14.88 31.96 -16.98
CA TYR A 594 13.56 31.79 -17.60
C TYR A 594 13.49 30.47 -18.37
N GLY A 595 12.34 29.83 -18.29
CA GLY A 595 11.97 28.64 -19.06
C GLY A 595 10.67 28.85 -19.83
N GLU A 596 10.46 28.02 -20.85
CA GLU A 596 9.19 27.99 -21.56
C GLU A 596 8.12 27.29 -20.70
N LEU A 597 6.87 27.78 -20.78
CA LEU A 597 5.72 27.04 -20.27
C LEU A 597 5.49 25.78 -21.12
N ILE A 598 5.00 24.71 -20.49
CA ILE A 598 4.93 23.39 -21.13
C ILE A 598 3.49 23.04 -21.49
N GLY A 599 3.33 22.39 -22.65
CA GLY A 599 2.11 21.65 -23.00
C GLY A 599 0.87 22.53 -23.12
N ASP A 600 -0.21 22.11 -22.46
CA ASP A 600 -1.50 22.76 -22.54
C ASP A 600 -1.59 24.05 -21.72
N ILE A 601 -0.73 24.24 -20.72
CA ILE A 601 -0.66 25.50 -19.95
C ILE A 601 -0.27 26.64 -20.88
N ASN A 602 0.79 26.46 -21.67
CA ASN A 602 1.22 27.47 -22.64
C ASN A 602 0.10 27.81 -23.64
N LYS A 603 -0.62 26.79 -24.14
CA LYS A 603 -1.75 27.00 -25.06
C LYS A 603 -2.88 27.81 -24.44
N ILE A 604 -3.17 27.63 -23.14
CA ILE A 604 -4.20 28.42 -22.44
C ILE A 604 -3.83 29.90 -22.50
N PHE A 605 -2.58 30.24 -22.19
CA PHE A 605 -2.10 31.63 -22.27
C PHE A 605 -2.09 32.17 -23.70
N GLU A 606 -1.66 31.39 -24.69
CA GLU A 606 -1.69 31.77 -26.11
C GLU A 606 -3.12 32.02 -26.62
N VAL A 607 -4.10 31.22 -26.19
CA VAL A 607 -5.52 31.38 -26.58
C VAL A 607 -6.15 32.57 -25.87
N PHE A 608 -5.81 32.79 -24.61
CA PHE A 608 -6.38 33.88 -23.82
C PHE A 608 -5.76 35.24 -24.13
N ASP A 609 -4.52 35.27 -24.59
CA ASP A 609 -3.76 36.46 -24.94
C ASP A 609 -2.96 36.24 -26.24
N ALA A 610 -3.64 36.40 -27.37
CA ALA A 610 -3.11 36.12 -28.72
C ALA A 610 -2.10 37.17 -29.25
N SER A 611 -1.52 38.00 -28.38
CA SER A 611 -0.53 38.99 -28.79
C SER A 611 0.77 38.31 -29.20
N HIS A 612 1.23 38.57 -30.43
CA HIS A 612 2.51 38.04 -30.92
C HIS A 612 3.71 38.86 -30.41
N GLU A 613 3.47 39.97 -29.70
CA GLU A 613 4.51 40.83 -29.14
C GLU A 613 5.01 40.33 -27.77
N TYR A 614 4.23 39.50 -27.09
CA TYR A 614 4.55 39.01 -25.75
C TYR A 614 4.47 37.49 -25.72
N MET A 615 5.27 36.88 -24.85
CA MET A 615 5.20 35.47 -24.54
C MET A 615 5.15 35.26 -23.03
N TYR A 616 4.61 34.13 -22.62
CA TYR A 616 4.57 33.73 -21.21
C TYR A 616 5.71 32.77 -20.91
N LEU A 617 6.44 33.06 -19.84
CA LEU A 617 7.60 32.28 -19.40
C LEU A 617 7.44 31.92 -17.93
N ARG A 618 8.11 30.85 -17.51
CA ARG A 618 8.28 30.52 -16.09
C ARG A 618 9.64 31.03 -15.62
N LYS A 619 9.64 31.86 -14.58
CA LYS A 619 10.83 32.41 -13.93
C LYS A 619 11.17 31.56 -12.71
N GLY A 620 12.44 31.17 -12.59
CA GLY A 620 12.94 30.44 -11.43
C GLY A 620 13.10 31.33 -10.19
N VAL A 621 12.83 30.74 -9.03
CA VAL A 621 13.09 31.31 -7.69
C VAL A 621 14.11 30.43 -6.95
N SER A 622 14.42 30.76 -5.69
CA SER A 622 15.38 29.99 -4.89
C SER A 622 14.91 28.55 -4.66
N ALA A 623 15.88 27.65 -4.53
CA ALA A 623 15.68 26.20 -4.49
C ALA A 623 15.18 25.69 -3.12
N THR A 624 14.12 26.27 -2.57
CA THR A 624 13.67 26.07 -1.18
C THR A 624 12.27 25.46 -1.08
N LYS A 625 11.89 25.03 0.13
CA LYS A 625 10.52 24.59 0.47
C LYS A 625 9.50 25.74 0.55
N ASN A 626 10.00 26.99 0.51
CA ASN A 626 9.21 28.22 0.54
C ASN A 626 9.05 28.87 -0.85
N SER A 627 9.36 28.15 -1.94
CA SER A 627 9.30 28.69 -3.30
C SER A 627 7.93 29.31 -3.67
N PHE A 628 6.84 28.83 -3.07
CA PHE A 628 5.51 29.40 -3.27
C PHE A 628 5.42 30.83 -2.72
N LEU A 629 5.83 31.05 -1.47
CA LEU A 629 5.87 32.36 -0.84
C LEU A 629 6.82 33.31 -1.56
N GLU A 630 8.00 32.82 -1.96
CA GLU A 630 8.97 33.61 -2.73
C GLU A 630 8.40 34.09 -4.08
N CYS A 631 7.67 33.23 -4.80
CA CYS A 631 6.98 33.64 -6.04
C CYS A 631 5.98 34.78 -5.80
N VAL A 632 5.22 34.74 -4.69
CA VAL A 632 4.24 35.78 -4.36
C VAL A 632 4.94 37.08 -3.98
N LEU A 633 5.98 37.01 -3.14
CA LEU A 633 6.80 38.16 -2.76
C LEU A 633 7.43 38.86 -3.97
N GLU A 634 7.97 38.06 -4.89
CA GLU A 634 8.56 38.56 -6.12
C GLU A 634 7.52 39.20 -7.05
N ALA A 635 6.36 38.56 -7.24
CA ALA A 635 5.29 39.08 -8.08
C ALA A 635 4.70 40.41 -7.59
N MET A 636 4.63 40.58 -6.27
CA MET A 636 4.18 41.81 -5.62
C MET A 636 5.26 42.90 -5.61
N GLN A 637 6.48 42.60 -6.07
CA GLN A 637 7.63 43.51 -6.04
C GLN A 637 7.89 44.09 -4.64
N ASN A 638 7.70 43.24 -3.62
CA ASN A 638 8.13 43.58 -2.27
C ASN A 638 9.66 43.71 -2.24
N GLU A 639 10.21 44.21 -1.12
CA GLU A 639 11.63 44.55 -0.96
C GLU A 639 12.62 43.43 -1.31
N ILE A 640 12.16 42.20 -1.55
CA ILE A 640 12.92 41.03 -2.01
C ILE A 640 13.83 41.28 -3.22
N THR A 641 13.43 42.18 -4.14
CA THR A 641 14.27 42.55 -5.30
C THR A 641 15.46 43.45 -4.94
N LYS A 642 15.53 43.93 -3.69
CA LYS A 642 16.57 44.80 -3.13
C LYS A 642 17.39 44.10 -2.04
N ILE A 643 17.06 42.86 -1.71
CA ILE A 643 17.75 42.04 -0.71
C ILE A 643 18.85 41.26 -1.43
N ASP A 644 20.04 41.17 -0.81
CA ASP A 644 21.13 40.39 -1.36
C ASP A 644 20.76 38.89 -1.45
N ASP A 645 21.29 38.20 -2.46
CA ASP A 645 20.94 36.81 -2.75
C ASP A 645 21.11 35.87 -1.56
N ASP A 646 22.10 36.13 -0.71
CA ASP A 646 22.43 35.34 0.47
C ASP A 646 21.41 35.52 1.61
N ASP A 647 20.66 36.64 1.63
CA ASP A 647 19.71 37.00 2.70
C ASP A 647 18.24 36.70 2.33
N ILE A 648 17.95 36.43 1.06
CA ILE A 648 16.57 36.19 0.58
C ILE A 648 15.94 34.98 1.27
N GLU A 649 16.67 33.89 1.47
CA GLU A 649 16.11 32.71 2.13
C GLU A 649 15.69 33.02 3.57
N GLN A 650 16.50 33.77 4.31
CA GLN A 650 16.17 34.16 5.69
C GLN A 650 14.97 35.12 5.71
N PHE A 651 14.94 36.11 4.80
CA PHE A 651 13.80 37.02 4.70
C PHE A 651 12.48 36.28 4.42
N VAL A 652 12.49 35.28 3.52
CA VAL A 652 11.31 34.47 3.23
C VAL A 652 10.88 33.65 4.46
N ARG A 653 11.83 33.13 5.24
CA ARG A 653 11.55 32.42 6.50
C ARG A 653 10.91 33.35 7.53
N ASP A 654 11.40 34.58 7.66
CA ASP A 654 10.89 35.58 8.60
C ASP A 654 9.43 36.00 8.27
N ILE A 655 9.13 36.20 6.97
CA ILE A 655 7.75 36.48 6.53
C ILE A 655 6.82 35.29 6.79
N ARG A 656 7.30 34.06 6.56
CA ARG A 656 6.53 32.85 6.87
C ARG A 656 6.24 32.74 8.38
N GLU A 657 7.19 33.11 9.23
CA GLU A 657 7.01 33.17 10.68
C GLU A 657 6.00 34.25 11.10
N GLU A 658 6.05 35.44 10.50
CA GLU A 658 5.06 36.51 10.71
C GLU A 658 3.63 36.03 10.39
N ILE A 659 3.47 35.31 9.28
CA ILE A 659 2.19 34.72 8.87
C ILE A 659 1.71 33.69 9.91
N GLY A 660 2.61 32.81 10.39
CA GLY A 660 2.26 31.74 11.33
C GLY A 660 1.88 32.24 12.73
N ILE A 661 2.53 33.29 13.23
CA ILE A 661 2.24 33.87 14.55
C ILE A 661 0.89 34.61 14.57
N ASN A 662 0.39 35.07 13.41
CA ASN A 662 -0.87 35.80 13.31
C ASN A 662 -2.08 34.85 13.32
N GLU A 663 -2.63 34.58 14.50
CA GLU A 663 -3.77 33.69 14.69
C GLU A 663 -5.01 34.05 13.83
N LYS A 664 -5.31 35.35 13.66
CA LYS A 664 -6.43 35.81 12.82
C LYS A 664 -6.23 35.42 11.35
N LEU A 665 -4.99 35.44 10.88
CA LEU A 665 -4.63 35.04 9.53
C LEU A 665 -4.63 33.51 9.38
N CYS A 666 -4.16 32.76 10.40
CA CYS A 666 -4.28 31.30 10.44
C CYS A 666 -5.73 30.84 10.30
N ASN A 667 -6.69 31.54 10.93
CA ASN A 667 -8.12 31.27 10.80
C ASN A 667 -8.63 31.34 9.35
N VAL A 668 -8.00 32.14 8.47
CA VAL A 668 -8.38 32.25 7.05
C VAL A 668 -8.18 30.94 6.30
N GLY A 669 -7.12 30.18 6.63
CA GLY A 669 -6.81 28.89 6.02
C GLY A 669 -7.69 27.73 6.50
N LYS A 670 -8.60 27.97 7.45
CA LYS A 670 -9.44 26.91 8.03
C LYS A 670 -10.38 26.25 7.02
N GLN A 671 -10.68 26.90 5.90
CA GLN A 671 -11.46 26.28 4.82
C GLN A 671 -10.66 25.20 4.08
N GLU A 672 -9.37 25.43 3.86
CA GLU A 672 -8.45 24.52 3.18
C GLU A 672 -7.88 23.44 4.12
N MET A 673 -7.69 23.83 5.38
CA MET A 673 -7.24 23.00 6.48
C MET A 673 -8.41 22.71 7.44
N TYR A 674 -9.57 22.31 6.90
CA TYR A 674 -10.80 22.09 7.67
C TYR A 674 -10.64 21.08 8.80
N ASP A 675 -9.66 20.18 8.65
CA ASP A 675 -9.26 19.12 9.58
C ASP A 675 -8.12 19.46 10.54
N TYR A 676 -7.57 20.67 10.48
CA TYR A 676 -6.53 21.13 11.39
C TYR A 676 -7.15 21.99 12.50
N SER A 677 -6.73 21.84 13.75
CA SER A 677 -6.96 22.86 14.78
C SER A 677 -6.21 24.16 14.41
N ILE A 678 -6.57 25.29 15.02
CA ILE A 678 -5.87 26.55 14.73
C ILE A 678 -4.40 26.48 15.13
N GLU A 679 -4.09 25.75 16.21
CA GLU A 679 -2.72 25.47 16.66
C GLU A 679 -1.95 24.60 15.66
N GLU A 680 -2.61 23.60 15.04
CA GLU A 680 -2.00 22.78 13.99
C GLU A 680 -1.72 23.58 12.72
N ILE A 681 -2.63 24.49 12.32
CA ILE A 681 -2.40 25.43 11.20
C ILE A 681 -1.18 26.31 11.50
N ASN A 682 -1.12 26.88 12.70
CA ASN A 682 -0.01 27.71 13.14
C ASN A 682 1.32 26.93 13.08
N LYS A 683 1.36 25.72 13.67
CA LYS A 683 2.54 24.86 13.64
C LYS A 683 3.01 24.52 12.21
N TYR A 684 2.07 24.23 11.30
CA TYR A 684 2.39 23.99 9.89
C TYR A 684 3.00 25.22 9.20
N LEU A 685 2.46 26.41 9.47
CA LEU A 685 2.97 27.66 8.92
C LEU A 685 4.35 28.00 9.48
N LEU A 686 4.63 27.72 10.76
CA LEU A 686 5.94 27.95 11.38
C LEU A 686 7.03 26.96 10.94
N ASP A 687 6.66 25.78 10.43
CA ASP A 687 7.62 24.74 10.04
C ASP A 687 8.25 25.01 8.66
N ASN A 688 9.42 25.66 8.65
CA ASN A 688 10.19 25.93 7.43
C ASN A 688 10.74 24.66 6.74
N GLU A 689 10.74 23.51 7.42
CA GLU A 689 11.11 22.23 6.83
C GLU A 689 9.93 21.52 6.15
N GLU A 690 8.71 22.04 6.26
CA GLU A 690 7.56 21.56 5.50
C GLU A 690 7.39 22.40 4.23
N TYR A 691 7.10 21.74 3.09
CA TYR A 691 6.81 22.44 1.84
C TYR A 691 5.54 23.28 1.99
N LEU A 692 5.61 24.58 1.69
CA LEU A 692 4.46 25.47 1.80
C LEU A 692 3.48 25.21 0.64
N ASN A 693 2.64 24.20 0.82
CA ASN A 693 1.73 23.70 -0.21
C ASN A 693 0.68 24.77 -0.63
N PRO A 694 0.61 25.13 -1.91
CA PRO A 694 -0.38 26.08 -2.41
C PRO A 694 -1.83 25.65 -2.20
N GLU A 695 -2.16 24.35 -2.25
CA GLU A 695 -3.53 23.85 -2.05
C GLU A 695 -4.07 24.14 -0.65
N LEU A 696 -3.18 24.33 0.33
CA LEU A 696 -3.52 24.59 1.72
C LEU A 696 -3.45 26.07 2.11
N THR A 697 -2.62 26.87 1.43
CA THR A 697 -2.20 28.20 1.93
C THR A 697 -2.55 29.38 1.03
N ILE A 698 -3.20 29.13 -0.12
CA ILE A 698 -3.53 30.18 -1.07
C ILE A 698 -4.37 31.31 -0.47
N SER A 699 -5.40 30.99 0.33
CA SER A 699 -6.31 31.96 0.95
C SER A 699 -5.59 32.85 1.98
N ILE A 700 -4.64 32.27 2.71
CA ILE A 700 -3.77 32.95 3.68
C ILE A 700 -2.91 33.99 2.95
N LEU A 701 -2.22 33.58 1.87
CA LEU A 701 -1.34 34.49 1.12
C LEU A 701 -2.13 35.56 0.35
N GLU A 702 -3.27 35.21 -0.25
CA GLU A 702 -4.17 36.17 -0.89
C GLU A 702 -4.60 37.26 0.11
N ARG A 703 -4.93 36.87 1.35
CA ARG A 703 -5.31 37.81 2.41
C ARG A 703 -4.14 38.67 2.89
N PHE A 704 -2.97 38.08 3.12
CA PHE A 704 -1.80 38.79 3.63
C PHE A 704 -1.27 39.84 2.64
N PHE A 705 -1.17 39.47 1.36
CA PHE A 705 -0.64 40.36 0.31
C PHE A 705 -1.70 41.19 -0.42
N ASN A 706 -2.99 40.99 -0.10
CA ASN A 706 -4.12 41.59 -0.81
C ASN A 706 -4.03 41.41 -2.34
N CYS A 707 -3.92 40.16 -2.76
CA CYS A 707 -3.76 39.76 -4.15
C CYS A 707 -4.66 38.57 -4.50
N ASN A 708 -4.74 38.24 -5.79
CA ASN A 708 -5.37 37.01 -6.27
C ASN A 708 -4.29 36.07 -6.80
N ILE A 709 -4.34 34.80 -6.44
CA ILE A 709 -3.35 33.81 -6.85
C ILE A 709 -4.06 32.72 -7.66
N TYR A 710 -3.46 32.34 -8.79
CA TYR A 710 -3.89 31.18 -9.57
C TYR A 710 -2.68 30.28 -9.82
N VAL A 711 -2.79 29.04 -9.36
CA VAL A 711 -1.71 28.06 -9.45
C VAL A 711 -2.04 27.05 -10.55
N PHE A 712 -1.06 26.80 -11.40
CA PHE A 712 -1.10 25.82 -12.47
C PHE A 712 -0.14 24.70 -12.10
N ASN A 713 -0.55 23.46 -12.29
CA ASN A 713 0.36 22.33 -12.17
C ASN A 713 0.14 21.36 -13.33
N ARG A 714 0.86 20.23 -13.28
CA ARG A 714 0.87 19.24 -14.35
C ARG A 714 0.41 17.89 -13.82
N TYR A 715 -0.35 17.18 -14.65
CA TYR A 715 -0.71 15.77 -14.46
C TYR A 715 -0.10 14.93 -15.59
N GLY A 716 0.85 14.05 -15.26
CA GLY A 716 1.58 13.23 -16.23
C GLY A 716 2.45 14.02 -17.21
N PHE A 717 2.92 13.38 -18.28
CA PHE A 717 3.88 14.00 -19.20
C PHE A 717 3.33 15.07 -20.16
N LYS A 718 2.04 15.39 -20.19
CA LYS A 718 1.51 16.34 -21.20
C LYS A 718 0.38 17.27 -20.74
N PHE A 719 -0.34 16.97 -19.68
CA PHE A 719 -1.57 17.68 -19.35
C PHE A 719 -1.33 18.70 -18.23
N GLY A 720 -1.73 19.94 -18.46
CA GLY A 720 -1.75 20.98 -17.43
C GLY A 720 -3.14 21.09 -16.80
N LYS A 721 -3.21 21.42 -15.51
CA LYS A 721 -4.47 21.76 -14.82
C LYS A 721 -4.28 23.00 -13.96
N ILE A 722 -5.39 23.69 -13.68
CA ILE A 722 -5.45 24.72 -12.64
C ILE A 722 -5.70 24.02 -11.31
N VAL A 723 -4.92 24.36 -10.30
CA VAL A 723 -5.01 23.80 -8.95
C VAL A 723 -6.25 24.35 -8.26
N LYS A 724 -7.04 23.46 -7.66
CA LYS A 724 -8.13 23.85 -6.75
C LYS A 724 -7.60 23.81 -5.32
N PRO A 725 -7.95 24.78 -4.46
CA PRO A 725 -7.65 24.69 -3.04
C PRO A 725 -8.29 23.43 -2.46
N ARG A 726 -7.61 22.78 -1.53
CA ARG A 726 -8.18 21.63 -0.81
C ARG A 726 -9.44 22.07 -0.08
N HIS A 727 -10.53 21.30 -0.13
CA HIS A 727 -11.76 21.60 0.62
C HIS A 727 -12.70 20.41 0.64
N LEU A 728 -13.64 20.43 1.59
CA LEU A 728 -14.79 19.51 1.61
C LEU A 728 -16.06 20.25 1.14
N GLN A 729 -16.90 19.56 0.36
CA GLN A 729 -18.13 20.09 -0.26
C GLN A 729 -17.91 21.28 -1.22
N SER A 730 -18.40 22.48 -0.88
CA SER A 730 -18.37 23.66 -1.74
C SER A 730 -17.27 24.63 -1.30
N TYR A 731 -16.38 25.04 -2.19
CA TYR A 731 -15.39 26.08 -1.91
C TYR A 731 -15.99 27.48 -2.03
N TYR A 732 -15.96 28.26 -0.95
CA TYR A 732 -16.40 29.66 -0.95
C TYR A 732 -15.17 30.54 -1.18
N ARG A 733 -15.27 31.48 -2.12
CA ARG A 733 -14.25 32.50 -2.37
C ARG A 733 -14.91 33.87 -2.41
N PHE A 734 -14.25 34.89 -1.84
CA PHE A 734 -14.70 36.27 -1.99
C PHE A 734 -14.59 36.73 -3.44
N LEU A 735 -15.48 37.62 -3.86
CA LEU A 735 -15.31 38.31 -5.14
C LEU A 735 -14.04 39.16 -5.08
N SER A 736 -13.13 38.93 -6.02
CA SER A 736 -11.86 39.63 -6.15
C SER A 736 -12.06 41.14 -6.26
N GLU A 737 -11.34 41.94 -5.47
CA GLU A 737 -11.37 43.40 -5.61
C GLU A 737 -10.69 43.82 -6.92
N LYS A 738 -11.22 44.87 -7.56
CA LYS A 738 -10.68 45.38 -8.84
C LYS A 738 -9.25 45.91 -8.71
N THR A 739 -8.88 46.39 -7.52
CA THR A 739 -7.56 46.94 -7.21
C THR A 739 -6.50 45.88 -6.95
N ASN A 740 -6.90 44.63 -6.73
CA ASN A 740 -5.96 43.57 -6.39
C ASN A 740 -5.12 43.18 -7.62
N LYS A 741 -3.86 42.86 -7.39
CA LYS A 741 -3.01 42.26 -8.42
C LYS A 741 -3.28 40.77 -8.48
N SER A 742 -3.26 40.21 -9.69
CA SER A 742 -3.39 38.79 -9.94
C SER A 742 -2.03 38.20 -10.31
N ILE A 743 -1.73 37.03 -9.73
CA ILE A 743 -0.44 36.35 -9.83
C ILE A 743 -0.68 34.95 -10.39
N PHE A 744 0.18 34.52 -11.32
CA PHE A 744 0.12 33.20 -11.93
C PHE A 744 1.36 32.40 -11.55
N ILE A 745 1.17 31.22 -10.95
CA ILE A 745 2.26 30.40 -10.42
C ILE A 745 2.22 29.02 -11.08
N TYR A 746 3.39 28.46 -11.37
CA TYR A 746 3.55 27.12 -11.90
C TYR A 746 4.21 26.19 -10.87
N GLU A 747 3.49 25.18 -10.40
CA GLU A 747 4.00 24.15 -9.49
C GLU A 747 4.34 22.86 -10.26
N HIS A 748 5.55 22.32 -10.06
CA HIS A 748 5.96 21.06 -10.66
C HIS A 748 7.08 20.35 -9.86
N SER A 749 7.30 19.06 -10.14
CA SER A 749 8.33 18.25 -9.47
C SER A 749 9.69 18.22 -10.20
N GLY A 750 9.88 19.07 -11.22
CA GLY A 750 11.08 19.06 -12.05
C GLY A 750 11.16 17.84 -12.98
N SER A 751 12.38 17.52 -13.38
CA SER A 751 12.74 16.34 -14.16
C SER A 751 13.39 15.28 -13.26
N THR A 752 13.49 14.04 -13.75
CA THR A 752 14.21 12.97 -13.05
C THR A 752 15.67 13.32 -12.73
N SER A 753 16.28 14.25 -13.47
CA SER A 753 17.65 14.71 -13.20
C SER A 753 17.76 15.75 -12.07
N ASP A 754 16.63 16.26 -11.58
CA ASP A 754 16.62 17.25 -10.50
C ASP A 754 16.62 16.58 -9.11
N HIS A 755 16.40 15.26 -9.02
CA HIS A 755 16.39 14.47 -7.78
C HIS A 755 15.55 15.10 -6.65
N ALA A 756 14.45 15.75 -7.02
CA ALA A 756 13.60 16.51 -6.12
C ALA A 756 12.75 15.60 -5.24
N LYS A 757 12.74 15.83 -3.93
CA LYS A 757 11.84 15.13 -2.99
C LYS A 757 10.47 15.79 -2.87
N ASN A 758 10.40 17.09 -3.16
CA ASN A 758 9.19 17.91 -3.05
C ASN A 758 8.99 18.73 -4.34
N PRO A 759 7.74 19.12 -4.64
CA PRO A 759 7.45 20.09 -5.69
C PRO A 759 8.11 21.45 -5.44
N ARG A 760 8.22 22.27 -6.49
CA ARG A 760 8.60 23.68 -6.38
C ARG A 760 7.69 24.54 -7.25
N CYS A 761 7.52 25.78 -6.83
CA CYS A 761 6.82 26.82 -7.56
C CYS A 761 7.79 27.68 -8.37
N GLU A 762 7.34 28.12 -9.54
CA GLU A 762 7.98 29.09 -10.41
C GLU A 762 6.96 30.16 -10.80
N LEU A 763 7.41 31.40 -10.98
CA LEU A 763 6.51 32.51 -11.28
C LEU A 763 6.22 32.57 -12.79
N ILE A 764 4.96 32.64 -13.20
CA ILE A 764 4.59 32.84 -14.61
C ILE A 764 4.60 34.34 -14.90
N VAL A 765 5.50 34.76 -15.78
CA VAL A 765 5.70 36.16 -16.16
C VAL A 765 5.32 36.38 -17.63
N LYS A 766 4.87 37.60 -17.95
CA LYS A 766 4.65 38.04 -19.33
C LYS A 766 5.85 38.85 -19.80
N TRP A 767 6.53 38.37 -20.83
CA TRP A 767 7.77 38.95 -21.34
C TRP A 767 7.61 39.43 -22.77
N LYS A 768 8.08 40.64 -23.07
CA LYS A 768 8.04 41.20 -24.43
C LYS A 768 9.14 40.63 -25.30
N VAL A 769 8.74 40.06 -26.44
CA VAL A 769 9.66 39.42 -27.39
C VAL A 769 10.62 40.46 -27.97
N GLY A 770 11.92 40.22 -27.83
CA GLY A 770 12.97 41.07 -28.40
C GLY A 770 13.53 42.16 -27.47
N THR A 771 13.07 42.25 -26.22
CA THR A 771 13.60 43.18 -25.21
C THR A 771 13.97 42.43 -23.93
N THR A 772 15.03 42.81 -23.22
CA THR A 772 15.42 42.15 -21.96
C THR A 772 14.67 42.66 -20.72
N ASP A 773 14.09 43.85 -20.78
CA ASP A 773 13.71 44.59 -19.56
C ASP A 773 12.20 44.76 -19.35
N ASP A 774 11.37 44.43 -20.36
CA ASP A 774 9.90 44.56 -20.27
C ASP A 774 9.26 43.23 -19.85
N ILE A 775 9.24 43.02 -18.53
CA ILE A 775 8.69 41.83 -17.86
C ILE A 775 7.61 42.25 -16.87
N LYS A 776 6.42 41.66 -17.01
CA LYS A 776 5.33 41.80 -16.03
C LYS A 776 5.27 40.57 -15.13
N TYR A 777 5.38 40.82 -13.83
CA TYR A 777 5.39 39.81 -12.77
C TYR A 777 4.01 39.60 -12.14
N SER A 778 3.13 40.60 -12.24
CA SER A 778 1.74 40.55 -11.80
C SER A 778 0.83 41.29 -12.79
N PHE A 779 -0.46 41.02 -12.70
CA PHE A 779 -1.46 41.46 -13.68
C PHE A 779 -2.58 42.24 -12.98
N ASP A 780 -3.09 43.28 -13.64
CA ASP A 780 -4.28 43.99 -13.14
C ASP A 780 -5.49 43.06 -13.19
N ASN A 781 -6.34 43.10 -12.16
CA ASN A 781 -7.51 42.23 -12.10
C ASN A 781 -8.47 42.44 -13.28
N GLU A 782 -8.53 43.67 -13.82
CA GLU A 782 -9.36 44.00 -14.98
C GLU A 782 -8.76 43.57 -16.33
N SER A 783 -7.56 43.01 -16.36
CA SER A 783 -6.93 42.58 -17.62
C SER A 783 -7.65 41.37 -18.24
N ASP A 784 -7.69 41.33 -19.58
CA ASP A 784 -8.39 40.28 -20.34
C ASP A 784 -7.93 38.86 -19.98
N ILE A 785 -6.63 38.68 -19.75
CA ILE A 785 -6.04 37.39 -19.37
C ILE A 785 -6.54 36.93 -18.00
N VAL A 786 -6.58 37.84 -17.02
CA VAL A 786 -7.09 37.54 -15.67
C VAL A 786 -8.56 37.21 -15.73
N ASN A 787 -9.39 38.02 -16.41
CA ASN A 787 -10.82 37.74 -16.57
C ASN A 787 -11.09 36.35 -17.16
N LYS A 788 -10.32 35.92 -18.17
CA LYS A 788 -10.48 34.60 -18.79
C LYS A 788 -10.05 33.45 -17.86
N ILE A 789 -8.92 33.60 -17.17
CA ILE A 789 -8.43 32.62 -16.19
C ILE A 789 -9.39 32.51 -15.01
N GLU A 790 -9.86 33.64 -14.50
CA GLU A 790 -10.80 33.72 -13.39
C GLU A 790 -12.14 33.05 -13.76
N ASN A 791 -12.68 33.29 -14.96
CA ASN A 791 -13.87 32.60 -15.45
C ASN A 791 -13.68 31.08 -15.56
N LEU A 792 -12.52 30.64 -16.07
CA LEU A 792 -12.18 29.23 -16.13
C LEU A 792 -12.10 28.63 -14.72
N TYR A 793 -11.38 29.27 -13.81
CA TYR A 793 -11.25 28.86 -12.43
C TYR A 793 -12.59 28.76 -11.71
N PHE A 794 -13.47 29.75 -11.85
CA PHE A 794 -14.79 29.73 -11.24
C PHE A 794 -15.71 28.69 -11.86
N SER A 795 -15.58 28.40 -13.16
CA SER A 795 -16.31 27.29 -13.76
C SER A 795 -15.96 25.95 -13.10
N MET A 796 -14.70 25.79 -12.65
CA MET A 796 -14.22 24.60 -11.95
C MET A 796 -14.66 24.54 -10.48
N LEU A 797 -15.01 25.67 -9.86
CA LEU A 797 -15.50 25.76 -8.47
C LEU A 797 -17.03 25.79 -8.34
N LYS A 798 -17.76 25.79 -9.47
CA LYS A 798 -19.23 25.80 -9.48
C LYS A 798 -19.77 24.66 -8.62
N SER A 799 -20.52 25.03 -7.60
CA SER A 799 -21.16 24.10 -6.67
C SER A 799 -22.57 24.59 -6.36
N TYR A 800 -23.44 23.67 -5.94
CA TYR A 800 -24.83 23.96 -5.63
C TYR A 800 -25.12 23.55 -4.19
N SER A 801 -25.81 24.42 -3.45
CA SER A 801 -26.44 24.08 -2.18
C SER A 801 -27.93 23.90 -2.44
N LEU A 802 -28.38 22.64 -2.48
CA LEU A 802 -29.72 22.28 -2.97
C LEU A 802 -29.97 22.92 -4.36
N ASN A 803 -31.03 23.70 -4.51
CA ASN A 803 -31.39 24.33 -5.79
C ASN A 803 -30.68 25.68 -6.05
N LYS A 804 -29.76 26.13 -5.17
CA LYS A 804 -29.08 27.43 -5.26
C LYS A 804 -27.62 27.25 -5.71
N LEU A 805 -27.24 27.91 -6.81
CA LEU A 805 -25.84 28.01 -7.22
C LEU A 805 -25.07 28.81 -6.17
N ASN A 806 -23.96 28.27 -5.70
CA ASN A 806 -23.01 28.99 -4.85
C ASN A 806 -22.24 29.97 -5.74
N ASN A 807 -22.53 31.25 -5.58
CA ASN A 807 -21.81 32.34 -6.24
C ASN A 807 -20.63 32.78 -5.38
N LEU A 808 -19.71 33.54 -5.99
CA LEU A 808 -18.66 34.25 -5.25
C LEU A 808 -19.26 35.13 -4.18
N VAL A 809 -18.62 35.15 -3.02
CA VAL A 809 -19.15 35.84 -1.85
C VAL A 809 -18.88 37.33 -1.97
N VAL A 810 -19.96 38.11 -1.95
CA VAL A 810 -19.95 39.57 -1.85
C VAL A 810 -20.49 39.90 -0.47
N PHE A 811 -19.59 40.25 0.45
CA PHE A 811 -19.91 40.50 1.86
C PHE A 811 -19.34 41.84 2.32
N PRO A 812 -19.98 42.97 1.95
CA PRO A 812 -19.49 44.32 2.25
C PRO A 812 -19.71 44.75 3.71
N LEU A 813 -19.74 43.79 4.64
CA LEU A 813 -19.89 44.06 6.07
C LEU A 813 -18.60 44.68 6.62
N LYS A 814 -18.70 45.82 7.30
CA LYS A 814 -17.56 46.44 7.98
C LYS A 814 -17.18 45.61 9.21
N LEU A 815 -16.10 44.85 9.10
CA LEU A 815 -15.58 44.03 10.20
C LEU A 815 -14.76 44.88 11.18
N SER A 816 -14.82 44.56 12.47
CA SER A 816 -13.99 45.16 13.51
C SER A 816 -13.20 44.09 14.26
N ASP A 817 -12.06 44.48 14.86
CA ASP A 817 -11.19 43.57 15.62
C ASP A 817 -11.86 42.96 16.86
N THR A 818 -12.96 43.55 17.33
CA THR A 818 -13.75 43.05 18.47
C THR A 818 -14.71 41.94 18.08
N MET A 819 -14.87 41.66 16.77
CA MET A 819 -15.72 40.58 16.28
C MET A 819 -14.97 39.25 16.34
N LYS A 820 -15.68 38.20 16.76
CA LYS A 820 -15.19 36.83 16.76
C LYS A 820 -16.03 35.97 15.84
N GLN A 821 -15.44 34.94 15.26
CA GLN A 821 -16.12 34.06 14.31
C GLN A 821 -16.13 32.60 14.79
N SER A 822 -17.11 31.83 14.31
CA SER A 822 -17.15 30.38 14.52
C SER A 822 -17.35 29.64 13.19
N PHE A 823 -16.77 28.44 13.10
CA PHE A 823 -16.68 27.65 11.88
C PHE A 823 -17.61 26.43 11.93
N ASP A 824 -18.10 25.99 10.78
CA ASP A 824 -18.66 24.64 10.64
C ASP A 824 -17.57 23.57 10.50
N SER A 825 -18.00 22.30 10.46
CA SER A 825 -17.10 21.14 10.26
C SER A 825 -16.33 21.15 8.94
N TYR A 826 -16.73 22.01 7.99
CA TYR A 826 -16.13 22.17 6.66
C TYR A 826 -15.24 23.42 6.57
N GLY A 827 -15.02 24.11 7.69
CA GLY A 827 -14.18 25.30 7.74
C GLY A 827 -14.81 26.53 7.10
N LYS A 828 -16.16 26.68 7.13
CA LYS A 828 -16.85 27.90 6.69
C LYS A 828 -17.29 28.71 7.89
N THR A 829 -17.23 30.04 7.80
CA THR A 829 -17.75 30.90 8.86
C THR A 829 -19.28 30.87 8.83
N ARG A 830 -19.87 30.44 9.96
CA ARG A 830 -21.33 30.37 10.16
C ARG A 830 -21.84 31.40 11.15
N MET A 831 -20.97 31.94 11.98
CA MET A 831 -21.38 32.86 13.03
C MET A 831 -20.34 33.94 13.25
N ILE A 832 -20.80 35.15 13.51
CA ILE A 832 -20.01 36.26 14.02
C ILE A 832 -20.65 36.77 15.32
N LYS A 833 -19.86 36.93 16.37
CA LYS A 833 -20.27 37.47 17.67
C LYS A 833 -19.50 38.75 17.99
N PHE A 834 -20.20 39.74 18.52
CA PHE A 834 -19.59 41.00 18.93
C PHE A 834 -20.43 41.71 19.99
N ASN A 835 -19.80 42.62 20.73
CA ASN A 835 -20.49 43.46 21.70
C ASN A 835 -20.97 44.75 21.03
N TYR A 836 -22.26 45.07 21.19
CA TYR A 836 -22.87 46.31 20.73
C TYR A 836 -23.74 46.91 21.85
N GLU A 837 -23.45 48.15 22.24
CA GLU A 837 -24.12 48.84 23.37
C GLU A 837 -24.15 48.02 24.69
N GLY A 838 -23.14 47.18 24.94
CA GLY A 838 -23.04 46.36 26.16
C GLY A 838 -23.76 45.00 26.07
N GLN A 839 -24.40 44.68 24.94
CA GLN A 839 -25.04 43.39 24.71
C GLN A 839 -24.31 42.60 23.62
N ILE A 840 -24.29 41.27 23.75
CA ILE A 840 -23.71 40.39 22.74
C ILE A 840 -24.71 40.21 21.61
N VAL A 841 -24.31 40.59 20.40
CA VAL A 841 -25.07 40.40 19.17
C VAL A 841 -24.47 39.22 18.41
N THR A 842 -25.35 38.37 17.87
CA THR A 842 -24.95 37.23 17.03
C THR A 842 -25.48 37.41 15.60
N PHE A 843 -24.56 37.34 14.64
CA PHE A 843 -24.88 37.20 13.21
C PHE A 843 -24.69 35.75 12.80
N LEU A 844 -25.76 35.12 12.35
CA LEU A 844 -25.74 33.78 11.78
C LEU A 844 -25.73 33.92 10.25
N LEU A 845 -24.80 33.23 9.58
CA LEU A 845 -24.53 33.43 8.16
C LEU A 845 -24.93 32.20 7.35
N SER A 846 -25.39 32.41 6.12
CA SER A 846 -25.61 31.34 5.13
C SER A 846 -24.35 30.59 4.70
N GLY A 847 -23.19 30.94 5.26
CA GLY A 847 -21.86 30.41 4.95
C GLY A 847 -21.05 31.41 4.12
N VAL A 848 -19.87 31.77 4.64
CA VAL A 848 -18.87 32.61 3.95
C VAL A 848 -17.47 32.00 4.13
N PRO A 849 -16.48 32.35 3.28
CA PRO A 849 -15.10 31.97 3.53
C PRO A 849 -14.64 32.55 4.87
N CYS A 850 -13.65 31.91 5.49
CA CYS A 850 -13.11 32.37 6.76
C CYS A 850 -12.66 33.82 6.72
N LEU A 851 -13.03 34.55 7.76
CA LEU A 851 -12.71 35.96 7.90
C LEU A 851 -11.37 36.13 8.61
N ASN A 852 -10.73 37.29 8.47
CA ASN A 852 -9.54 37.63 9.23
C ASN A 852 -9.94 38.14 10.63
N LEU A 853 -10.52 37.25 11.45
CA LEU A 853 -11.05 37.51 12.80
C LEU A 853 -10.60 36.42 13.77
N GLU A 854 -10.60 36.72 15.07
CA GLU A 854 -10.40 35.70 16.11
C GLU A 854 -11.52 34.65 16.08
N SER A 855 -11.19 33.42 16.44
CA SER A 855 -12.15 32.32 16.56
C SER A 855 -12.85 32.36 17.93
N THR A 856 -14.01 31.69 18.05
CA THR A 856 -14.70 31.46 19.32
C THR A 856 -15.36 30.08 19.34
N ASP A 857 -15.19 29.37 20.46
CA ASP A 857 -15.83 28.07 20.71
C ASP A 857 -17.26 28.22 21.26
N ASP A 858 -17.64 29.43 21.69
CA ASP A 858 -19.01 29.71 22.09
C ASP A 858 -19.92 29.76 20.86
N ILE A 859 -20.53 28.61 20.53
CA ILE A 859 -21.43 28.39 19.39
C ILE A 859 -22.90 28.74 19.67
N VAL A 860 -23.28 29.11 20.90
CA VAL A 860 -24.69 29.32 21.27
C VAL A 860 -25.15 30.73 20.87
N PRO A 861 -26.15 30.89 19.99
CA PRO A 861 -26.58 32.22 19.57
C PRO A 861 -27.21 33.03 20.71
N THR A 862 -26.91 34.33 20.77
CA THR A 862 -27.55 35.25 21.73
C THR A 862 -28.76 35.94 21.09
N SER A 863 -29.91 35.88 21.76
CA SER A 863 -31.11 36.60 21.36
C SER A 863 -31.14 38.00 21.95
N ILE A 864 -31.45 39.00 21.12
CA ILE A 864 -31.50 40.41 21.51
C ILE A 864 -32.89 41.02 21.29
N GLU A 865 -33.14 42.17 21.90
CA GLU A 865 -34.37 42.92 21.63
C GLU A 865 -34.38 43.47 20.20
N TYR A 866 -35.57 43.52 19.59
CA TYR A 866 -35.73 43.96 18.21
C TYR A 866 -35.26 45.40 17.98
N ASP A 867 -35.46 46.31 18.94
CA ASP A 867 -35.01 47.70 18.82
C ASP A 867 -33.49 47.80 18.71
N LEU A 868 -32.76 46.97 19.45
CA LEU A 868 -31.31 46.86 19.34
C LEU A 868 -30.92 46.26 17.98
N ALA A 869 -31.59 45.19 17.54
CA ALA A 869 -31.36 44.59 16.23
C ALA A 869 -31.56 45.63 15.10
N ASN A 870 -32.57 46.49 15.19
CA ASN A 870 -32.81 47.56 14.23
C ASN A 870 -31.73 48.64 14.20
N LYS A 871 -31.11 48.96 15.34
CA LYS A 871 -29.94 49.85 15.35
C LYS A 871 -28.77 49.20 14.63
N VAL A 872 -28.51 47.92 14.91
CA VAL A 872 -27.46 47.14 14.24
C VAL A 872 -27.68 47.07 12.73
N VAL A 873 -28.91 46.84 12.28
CA VAL A 873 -29.27 46.85 10.85
C VAL A 873 -28.89 48.16 10.17
N LYS A 874 -29.13 49.31 10.83
CA LYS A 874 -28.79 50.63 10.29
C LYS A 874 -27.29 50.89 10.27
N GLU A 875 -26.59 50.58 11.35
CA GLU A 875 -25.14 50.80 11.50
C GLU A 875 -24.34 50.03 10.44
N TYR A 876 -24.71 48.78 10.19
CA TYR A 876 -24.03 47.91 9.25
C TYR A 876 -24.63 47.92 7.83
N ASN A 877 -25.57 48.83 7.56
CA ASN A 877 -26.24 49.00 6.26
C ASN A 877 -26.82 47.68 5.70
N LEU A 878 -27.54 46.94 6.54
CA LEU A 878 -28.11 45.63 6.21
C LEU A 878 -29.51 45.77 5.59
N VAL A 879 -29.83 44.92 4.61
CA VAL A 879 -31.13 44.92 3.93
C VAL A 879 -32.05 43.89 4.59
N ILE A 880 -33.22 44.31 5.09
CA ILE A 880 -34.21 43.40 5.68
C ILE A 880 -34.90 42.59 4.57
N LYS A 881 -34.81 41.27 4.63
CA LYS A 881 -35.52 40.34 3.72
C LYS A 881 -36.85 39.87 4.28
N GLY A 882 -36.93 39.67 5.59
CA GLY A 882 -38.13 39.19 6.25
C GLY A 882 -37.85 38.73 7.67
N LYS A 883 -38.81 38.01 8.25
CA LYS A 883 -38.75 37.56 9.64
C LYS A 883 -39.39 36.19 9.85
N THR A 884 -39.00 35.52 10.93
CA THR A 884 -39.72 34.40 11.54
C THR A 884 -40.20 34.82 12.94
N ASP A 885 -40.66 33.89 13.76
CA ASP A 885 -41.06 34.14 15.14
C ASP A 885 -39.86 34.43 16.06
N LYS A 886 -38.65 33.99 15.66
CA LYS A 886 -37.42 34.05 16.47
C LYS A 886 -36.25 34.74 15.76
N LEU A 887 -36.33 35.00 14.46
CA LEU A 887 -35.21 35.48 13.64
C LEU A 887 -35.60 36.70 12.80
N LEU A 888 -34.69 37.67 12.74
CA LEU A 888 -34.70 38.70 11.72
C LEU A 888 -33.76 38.29 10.58
N VAL A 889 -34.29 38.19 9.35
CA VAL A 889 -33.53 37.76 8.16
C VAL A 889 -33.13 38.98 7.35
N LEU A 890 -31.83 39.12 7.14
CA LEU A 890 -31.16 40.27 6.56
C LEU A 890 -30.26 39.81 5.39
N GLN A 891 -29.77 40.76 4.62
CA GLN A 891 -28.82 40.52 3.54
C GLN A 891 -27.72 41.58 3.53
N SER A 892 -26.48 41.13 3.33
CA SER A 892 -25.33 41.98 2.98
C SER A 892 -24.69 41.42 1.71
N GLY A 893 -24.69 42.22 0.64
CA GLY A 893 -24.32 41.76 -0.70
C GLY A 893 -25.16 40.54 -1.11
N ASN A 894 -24.54 39.37 -1.28
CA ASN A 894 -25.24 38.12 -1.59
C ASN A 894 -25.30 37.10 -0.45
N VAL A 895 -24.91 37.50 0.76
CA VAL A 895 -24.93 36.66 1.97
C VAL A 895 -26.19 36.95 2.79
N ASP A 896 -26.87 35.89 3.20
CA ASP A 896 -28.00 36.00 4.12
C ASP A 896 -27.47 36.00 5.57
N ILE A 897 -27.92 36.97 6.36
CA ILE A 897 -27.57 37.16 7.77
C ILE A 897 -28.84 37.01 8.61
N MET A 898 -28.79 36.25 9.70
CA MET A 898 -29.92 36.08 10.62
C MET A 898 -29.51 36.56 12.01
N ILE A 899 -30.38 37.35 12.65
CA ILE A 899 -30.20 37.81 14.03
C ILE A 899 -31.31 37.19 14.90
N PRO A 900 -30.96 36.42 15.95
CA PRO A 900 -31.94 35.94 16.92
C PRO A 900 -32.53 37.09 17.73
N VAL A 901 -33.85 37.10 17.87
CA VAL A 901 -34.59 38.19 18.53
C VAL A 901 -35.69 37.65 19.45
N SER A 902 -35.89 38.31 20.59
CA SER A 902 -36.76 37.83 21.67
C SER A 902 -38.21 38.31 21.58
N ASN A 903 -38.48 39.45 20.94
CA ASN A 903 -39.81 40.07 20.85
C ASN A 903 -40.04 40.74 19.48
N ILE A 904 -40.46 39.97 18.47
CA ILE A 904 -40.97 40.52 17.20
C ILE A 904 -42.48 40.75 17.34
N HIS A 905 -42.90 41.72 18.15
CA HIS A 905 -44.28 42.21 18.05
C HIS A 905 -44.50 42.87 16.68
N GLU A 906 -45.76 42.98 16.22
CA GLU A 906 -46.18 43.37 14.87
C GLU A 906 -45.55 44.67 14.33
N ILE A 907 -44.30 44.59 13.88
CA ILE A 907 -43.55 45.73 13.38
C ILE A 907 -43.64 45.74 11.85
N GLY A 908 -44.64 46.46 11.35
CA GLY A 908 -44.78 46.84 9.96
C GLY A 908 -45.01 45.68 8.96
N LYS A 909 -45.08 46.03 7.66
CA LYS A 909 -45.24 45.10 6.54
C LYS A 909 -43.95 44.30 6.22
N ILE A 910 -43.24 43.79 7.23
CA ILE A 910 -42.07 42.92 6.99
C ILE A 910 -42.61 41.52 6.65
N PRO A 911 -42.25 40.94 5.49
CA PRO A 911 -42.76 39.64 5.07
C PRO A 911 -42.31 38.53 6.03
N ILE A 912 -43.25 37.64 6.37
CA ILE A 912 -42.96 36.41 7.11
C ILE A 912 -42.35 35.40 6.12
N ILE A 913 -41.21 34.81 6.47
CA ILE A 913 -40.55 33.79 5.66
C ILE A 913 -40.66 32.46 6.39
N ASP A 914 -41.03 31.42 5.67
CA ASP A 914 -41.03 30.04 6.17
C ASP A 914 -39.59 29.51 6.13
N ILE A 915 -38.88 29.68 7.24
CA ILE A 915 -37.53 29.13 7.46
C ILE A 915 -37.64 28.25 8.69
N ASN A 916 -37.12 27.04 8.60
CA ASN A 916 -37.10 26.11 9.73
C ASN A 916 -36.46 26.81 10.95
N THR A 917 -37.16 26.92 12.07
CA THR A 917 -36.68 27.74 13.21
C THR A 917 -35.66 27.02 14.10
N ASP A 918 -35.44 25.72 13.86
CA ASP A 918 -34.57 24.84 14.65
C ASP A 918 -33.12 24.77 14.13
N ILE A 919 -32.64 25.82 13.47
CA ILE A 919 -31.34 25.78 12.75
C ILE A 919 -30.13 25.84 13.70
N PHE A 920 -30.32 26.19 14.99
CA PHE A 920 -29.19 26.47 15.89
C PHE A 920 -29.36 25.80 17.26
N PRO A 921 -28.25 25.37 17.91
CA PRO A 921 -28.31 24.66 19.17
C PRO A 921 -28.68 25.61 20.33
N ASP A 922 -29.69 25.23 21.12
CA ASP A 922 -30.11 25.94 22.35
C ASP A 922 -29.13 25.70 23.53
N GLN A 923 -28.17 24.79 23.38
CA GLN A 923 -27.21 24.39 24.42
C GLN A 923 -25.81 24.16 23.83
N THR A 924 -24.78 24.35 24.65
CA THR A 924 -23.37 24.16 24.28
C THR A 924 -23.01 22.69 24.03
N GLU A 925 -23.63 21.75 24.73
CA GLU A 925 -23.35 20.32 24.61
C GLU A 925 -24.47 19.56 23.87
N SER A 926 -24.07 18.70 22.94
CA SER A 926 -25.00 17.82 22.24
C SER A 926 -25.55 16.73 23.17
N ASN A 927 -26.88 16.64 23.26
CA ASN A 927 -27.57 15.53 23.95
C ASN A 927 -27.10 14.15 23.46
N LEU A 928 -26.75 14.04 22.17
CA LEU A 928 -26.22 12.79 21.60
C LEU A 928 -24.80 12.49 22.10
N VAL A 929 -23.94 13.51 22.23
CA VAL A 929 -22.60 13.35 22.80
C VAL A 929 -22.70 12.91 24.26
N ASN A 930 -23.57 13.55 25.04
CA ASN A 930 -23.82 13.17 26.42
C ASN A 930 -24.40 11.75 26.53
N PHE A 931 -25.36 11.39 25.68
CA PHE A 931 -25.87 10.03 25.61
C PHE A 931 -24.77 9.01 25.33
N ASN A 932 -23.91 9.24 24.34
CA ASN A 932 -22.80 8.35 24.00
C ASN A 932 -21.78 8.22 25.14
N LYS A 933 -21.41 9.35 25.77
CA LYS A 933 -20.53 9.37 26.95
C LYS A 933 -21.10 8.52 28.09
N TYR A 934 -22.35 8.75 28.48
CA TYR A 934 -22.98 8.03 29.58
C TYR A 934 -23.27 6.56 29.24
N LYS A 935 -23.58 6.23 27.99
CA LYS A 935 -23.71 4.85 27.50
C LYS A 935 -22.40 4.08 27.66
N LYS A 936 -21.27 4.69 27.27
CA LYS A 936 -19.91 4.12 27.44
C LYS A 936 -19.56 3.92 28.91
N ILE A 937 -19.74 4.95 29.74
CA ILE A 937 -19.52 4.89 31.20
C ILE A 937 -20.37 3.80 31.85
N ALA A 938 -21.65 3.67 31.48
CA ALA A 938 -22.54 2.66 32.06
C ALA A 938 -22.02 1.24 31.84
N ARG A 939 -21.46 0.93 30.65
CA ARG A 939 -20.81 -0.37 30.40
C ARG A 939 -19.63 -0.58 31.33
N TYR A 940 -18.77 0.42 31.50
CA TYR A 940 -17.59 0.29 32.35
C TYR A 940 -17.95 0.13 33.83
N VAL A 941 -18.97 0.84 34.31
CA VAL A 941 -19.51 0.68 35.67
C VAL A 941 -20.06 -0.74 35.86
N ILE A 942 -20.74 -1.31 34.87
CA ILE A 942 -21.19 -2.71 34.91
C ILE A 942 -20.00 -3.67 35.01
N GLU A 943 -18.98 -3.51 34.16
CA GLU A 943 -17.80 -4.37 34.17
C GLU A 943 -16.99 -4.25 35.49
N TYR A 944 -16.84 -3.04 36.04
CA TYR A 944 -16.25 -2.84 37.36
C TYR A 944 -17.10 -3.45 38.48
N SER A 945 -18.43 -3.43 38.35
CA SER A 945 -19.30 -4.08 39.34
C SER A 945 -19.06 -5.59 39.38
N TYR A 946 -18.83 -6.24 38.24
CA TYR A 946 -18.48 -7.66 38.17
C TYR A 946 -17.12 -7.93 38.80
N TRP A 947 -16.13 -7.10 38.47
CA TRP A 947 -14.77 -7.22 38.98
C TRP A 947 -14.71 -7.08 40.50
N ILE A 948 -15.25 -5.98 41.05
CA ILE A 948 -15.26 -5.72 42.50
C ILE A 948 -16.15 -6.74 43.24
N PHE A 949 -17.30 -7.11 42.67
CA PHE A 949 -18.16 -8.14 43.27
C PHE A 949 -17.43 -9.47 43.37
N SER A 950 -16.71 -9.88 42.32
CA SER A 950 -16.01 -11.17 42.32
C SER A 950 -14.88 -11.24 43.36
N GLN A 951 -14.18 -10.12 43.60
CA GLN A 951 -13.23 -9.98 44.71
C GLN A 951 -13.93 -10.00 46.07
N PHE A 952 -15.06 -9.31 46.20
CA PHE A 952 -15.87 -9.27 47.43
C PHE A 952 -16.50 -10.64 47.78
N TYR A 953 -16.86 -11.40 46.75
CA TYR A 953 -17.51 -12.71 46.87
C TYR A 953 -16.51 -13.83 47.20
N GLU A 954 -15.21 -13.60 47.03
CA GLU A 954 -14.14 -14.53 47.39
C GLU A 954 -14.20 -14.85 48.89
N GLY A 955 -14.58 -16.09 49.22
CA GLY A 955 -14.78 -16.55 50.61
C GLY A 955 -16.22 -16.51 51.14
N LYS A 956 -17.20 -15.99 50.39
CA LYS A 956 -18.63 -15.95 50.77
C LYS A 956 -19.51 -17.01 50.08
N TYR A 957 -18.90 -18.07 49.53
CA TYR A 957 -19.55 -19.06 48.65
C TYR A 957 -20.76 -19.82 49.22
N ASN A 958 -20.92 -19.89 50.54
CA ASN A 958 -21.98 -20.64 51.22
C ASN A 958 -23.12 -19.74 51.76
N GLN A 959 -23.07 -18.44 51.48
CA GLN A 959 -24.09 -17.48 51.94
C GLN A 959 -25.21 -17.31 50.90
N ASP A 960 -26.39 -16.93 51.37
CA ASP A 960 -27.51 -16.56 50.50
C ASP A 960 -27.12 -15.41 49.57
N LEU A 961 -27.20 -15.65 48.26
CA LEU A 961 -26.76 -14.70 47.24
C LEU A 961 -27.50 -13.36 47.33
N GLU A 962 -28.79 -13.36 47.70
CA GLU A 962 -29.55 -12.12 47.86
C GLU A 962 -29.02 -11.28 49.01
N LYS A 963 -28.66 -11.93 50.12
CA LYS A 963 -28.03 -11.25 51.26
C LYS A 963 -26.65 -10.67 50.87
N VAL A 964 -25.85 -11.43 50.12
CA VAL A 964 -24.52 -10.99 49.68
C VAL A 964 -24.60 -9.82 48.70
N LEU A 965 -25.61 -9.78 47.82
CA LEU A 965 -25.84 -8.65 46.91
C LEU A 965 -26.22 -7.37 47.66
N ILE A 966 -27.02 -7.47 48.72
CA ILE A 966 -27.36 -6.33 49.59
C ILE A 966 -26.11 -5.83 50.31
N GLU A 967 -25.34 -6.72 50.95
CA GLU A 967 -24.08 -6.38 51.61
C GLU A 967 -23.08 -5.71 50.63
N PHE A 968 -22.99 -6.25 49.40
CA PHE A 968 -22.15 -5.65 48.35
C PHE A 968 -22.58 -4.23 48.00
N ALA A 969 -23.89 -3.99 47.81
CA ALA A 969 -24.41 -2.68 47.48
C ALA A 969 -24.10 -1.64 48.57
N GLU A 970 -24.21 -2.02 49.84
CA GLU A 970 -23.95 -1.15 51.00
C GLU A 970 -22.45 -0.90 51.24
N GLU A 971 -21.62 -1.93 51.10
CA GLU A 971 -20.21 -1.87 51.43
C GLU A 971 -19.33 -1.36 50.28
N LYS A 972 -19.69 -1.65 49.03
CA LYS A 972 -18.82 -1.45 47.85
C LYS A 972 -19.34 -0.45 46.83
N ILE A 973 -20.54 0.12 47.01
CA ILE A 973 -21.09 1.14 46.11
C ILE A 973 -21.47 2.40 46.91
N VAL A 974 -21.29 3.58 46.32
CA VAL A 974 -21.64 4.87 46.92
C VAL A 974 -22.39 5.74 45.90
N ILE A 975 -23.37 6.51 46.39
CA ILE A 975 -24.16 7.43 45.57
C ILE A 975 -23.62 8.85 45.74
N ILE A 976 -23.14 9.46 44.65
CA ILE A 976 -22.67 10.85 44.62
C ILE A 976 -23.34 11.53 43.41
N PRO A 977 -24.42 12.32 43.61
CA PRO A 977 -25.21 12.90 42.50
C PRO A 977 -24.39 13.72 41.51
N ASP A 978 -23.51 14.58 42.02
CA ASP A 978 -22.72 15.51 41.22
C ASP A 978 -21.35 14.95 40.85
N PHE A 979 -21.18 13.61 40.87
CA PHE A 979 -19.91 12.99 40.53
C PHE A 979 -19.54 13.23 39.07
N GLU A 980 -18.31 13.62 38.79
CA GLU A 980 -17.83 13.75 37.41
C GLU A 980 -16.96 12.55 37.06
N TYR A 981 -17.42 11.75 36.10
CA TYR A 981 -16.63 10.63 35.59
C TYR A 981 -15.54 11.17 34.66
N LEU A 982 -14.28 10.94 35.02
CA LEU A 982 -13.11 11.24 34.18
C LEU A 982 -12.84 10.12 33.17
N THR A 983 -11.75 10.24 32.41
CA THR A 983 -11.30 9.23 31.44
C THR A 983 -10.92 7.92 32.14
N ILE A 984 -11.52 6.81 31.70
CA ILE A 984 -11.37 5.50 32.33
C ILE A 984 -10.37 4.68 31.51
N ASN A 985 -9.34 4.16 32.18
CA ASN A 985 -8.36 3.27 31.57
C ASN A 985 -8.99 1.87 31.35
N LYS A 986 -8.58 1.17 30.29
CA LYS A 986 -9.02 -0.19 29.97
C LYS A 986 -8.67 -1.21 31.07
N TYR A 987 -7.60 -0.99 31.81
CA TYR A 987 -7.16 -1.89 32.88
C TYR A 987 -8.01 -1.71 34.14
N PHE A 988 -8.37 -2.82 34.78
CA PHE A 988 -9.00 -2.77 36.10
C PHE A 988 -7.99 -2.29 37.15
N ARG A 989 -8.28 -1.18 37.82
CA ARG A 989 -7.43 -0.64 38.88
C ARG A 989 -8.27 -0.05 40.00
N MET A 990 -7.74 -0.11 41.23
CA MET A 990 -8.42 0.45 42.41
C MET A 990 -8.34 1.98 42.49
N ASP A 991 -7.41 2.60 41.75
CA ASP A 991 -7.28 4.06 41.57
C ASP A 991 -8.10 4.59 40.37
N SER A 992 -9.00 3.77 39.82
CA SER A 992 -9.85 4.15 38.70
C SER A 992 -10.77 5.35 39.02
N PRO A 993 -11.00 6.27 38.06
CA PRO A 993 -11.94 7.38 38.24
C PRO A 993 -13.42 6.98 38.41
N LEU A 994 -13.75 5.68 38.30
CA LEU A 994 -15.07 5.15 38.67
C LEU A 994 -15.23 4.93 40.17
N LEU A 995 -14.14 4.99 40.94
CA LEU A 995 -14.09 4.63 42.35
C LEU A 995 -13.82 5.85 43.24
N SER A 996 -14.43 5.85 44.42
CA SER A 996 -14.13 6.79 45.50
C SER A 996 -13.97 6.00 46.80
N ASN A 997 -12.81 6.10 47.46
CA ASN A 997 -12.47 5.32 48.65
C ASN A 997 -12.69 3.80 48.47
N ASN A 998 -12.24 3.23 47.33
CA ASN A 998 -12.45 1.83 46.94
C ASN A 998 -13.93 1.39 46.83
N LYS A 999 -14.87 2.33 46.71
CA LYS A 999 -16.28 2.07 46.40
C LYS A 999 -16.62 2.55 45.01
N LEU A 1000 -17.39 1.76 44.27
CA LEU A 1000 -17.90 2.14 42.95
C LEU A 1000 -18.90 3.28 43.08
N VAL A 1001 -18.73 4.33 42.29
CA VAL A 1001 -19.60 5.52 42.36
C VAL A 1001 -20.72 5.41 41.34
N VAL A 1002 -21.94 5.73 41.77
CA VAL A 1002 -23.11 5.92 40.90
C VAL A 1002 -23.81 7.25 41.25
N LYS A 1003 -24.56 7.84 40.31
CA LYS A 1003 -25.16 9.18 40.49
C LYS A 1003 -26.55 9.18 41.14
N SER A 1004 -27.22 8.02 41.22
CA SER A 1004 -28.59 7.96 41.75
C SER A 1004 -28.94 6.58 42.29
N GLU A 1005 -29.96 6.52 43.15
CA GLU A 1005 -30.52 5.25 43.62
C GLU A 1005 -31.05 4.38 42.48
N GLU A 1006 -31.61 5.00 41.44
CA GLU A 1006 -32.11 4.27 40.26
C GLU A 1006 -30.96 3.59 39.51
N ALA A 1007 -29.80 4.27 39.37
CA ALA A 1007 -28.61 3.67 38.76
C ALA A 1007 -28.10 2.48 39.59
N LEU A 1008 -28.08 2.60 40.92
CA LEU A 1008 -27.72 1.49 41.82
C LEU A 1008 -28.64 0.29 41.63
N LYS A 1009 -29.97 0.50 41.63
CA LYS A 1009 -30.97 -0.57 41.45
C LYS A 1009 -30.76 -1.31 40.13
N ARG A 1010 -30.55 -0.56 39.03
CA ARG A 1010 -30.28 -1.14 37.70
C ARG A 1010 -28.96 -1.89 37.64
N LEU A 1011 -27.92 -1.40 38.29
CA LEU A 1011 -26.61 -2.04 38.35
C LEU A 1011 -26.68 -3.38 39.10
N ILE A 1012 -27.31 -3.40 40.28
CA ILE A 1012 -27.52 -4.64 41.05
C ILE A 1012 -28.41 -5.63 40.30
N TYR A 1013 -29.45 -5.15 39.60
CA TYR A 1013 -30.26 -5.99 38.74
C TYR A 1013 -29.42 -6.62 37.60
N ASN A 1014 -28.54 -5.84 36.96
CA ASN A 1014 -27.64 -6.35 35.91
C ASN A 1014 -26.71 -7.45 36.45
N LEU A 1015 -26.08 -7.20 37.61
CA LEU A 1015 -25.24 -8.17 38.31
C LEU A 1015 -26.02 -9.45 38.66
N ARG A 1016 -27.25 -9.34 39.16
CA ARG A 1016 -28.12 -10.49 39.45
C ARG A 1016 -28.42 -11.32 38.19
N VAL A 1017 -28.73 -10.67 37.07
CA VAL A 1017 -28.96 -11.34 35.78
C VAL A 1017 -27.68 -12.04 35.30
N ALA A 1018 -26.53 -11.37 35.39
CA ALA A 1018 -25.24 -11.93 35.00
C ALA A 1018 -24.86 -13.18 35.82
N LEU A 1019 -25.07 -13.13 37.15
CA LEU A 1019 -24.84 -14.26 38.06
C LEU A 1019 -25.78 -15.44 37.74
N ARG A 1020 -27.04 -15.18 37.39
CA ARG A 1020 -28.00 -16.22 36.99
C ARG A 1020 -27.62 -16.88 35.67
N ASN A 1021 -27.16 -16.09 34.70
CA ASN A 1021 -26.81 -16.58 33.37
C ASN A 1021 -25.47 -17.32 33.35
N ASN A 1022 -24.46 -16.82 34.08
CA ASN A 1022 -23.13 -17.41 34.06
C ASN A 1022 -22.34 -17.11 35.35
N MET A 1023 -22.74 -17.78 36.44
CA MET A 1023 -22.11 -17.64 37.77
C MET A 1023 -20.60 -17.91 37.74
N SER A 1024 -20.14 -18.91 36.99
CA SER A 1024 -18.72 -19.28 36.95
C SER A 1024 -17.85 -18.22 36.29
N LYS A 1025 -18.35 -17.53 35.25
CA LYS A 1025 -17.69 -16.37 34.63
C LYS A 1025 -17.53 -15.24 35.65
N ILE A 1026 -18.59 -14.88 36.37
CA ILE A 1026 -18.53 -13.77 37.34
C ILE A 1026 -17.64 -14.13 38.54
N LYS A 1027 -17.65 -15.37 39.04
CA LYS A 1027 -16.75 -15.79 40.13
C LYS A 1027 -15.27 -15.62 39.78
N ASN A 1028 -14.89 -15.83 38.53
CA ASN A 1028 -13.50 -15.70 38.08
C ASN A 1028 -13.18 -14.29 37.52
N TYR A 1029 -14.12 -13.34 37.59
CA TYR A 1029 -13.98 -12.06 36.91
C TYR A 1029 -12.80 -11.23 37.45
N TYR A 1030 -12.44 -11.38 38.72
CA TYR A 1030 -11.32 -10.70 39.36
C TYR A 1030 -9.96 -11.02 38.72
N LYS A 1031 -9.86 -12.16 38.02
CA LYS A 1031 -8.64 -12.57 37.29
C LYS A 1031 -8.45 -11.81 35.99
N LYS A 1032 -9.47 -11.06 35.54
CA LYS A 1032 -9.36 -10.22 34.35
C LYS A 1032 -8.52 -9.00 34.64
N ILE A 1033 -7.62 -8.72 33.72
CA ILE A 1033 -6.72 -7.57 33.77
C ILE A 1033 -7.35 -6.38 33.04
N THR A 1034 -8.15 -6.63 32.00
CA THR A 1034 -8.80 -5.60 31.16
C THR A 1034 -10.32 -5.67 31.22
N ILE A 1035 -10.97 -4.52 31.02
CA ILE A 1035 -12.41 -4.36 30.83
C ILE A 1035 -12.83 -4.97 29.48
N ASP A 1036 -13.77 -5.92 29.51
CA ASP A 1036 -14.41 -6.43 28.30
C ASP A 1036 -15.22 -5.33 27.61
N ASN A 1037 -15.38 -5.42 26.28
CA ASN A 1037 -16.23 -4.50 25.52
C ASN A 1037 -15.83 -3.02 25.73
N PHE A 1038 -14.52 -2.76 25.82
CA PHE A 1038 -14.02 -1.41 26.00
C PHE A 1038 -14.30 -0.52 24.77
N TYR A 1039 -14.16 -1.08 23.56
CA TYR A 1039 -14.61 -0.51 22.29
C TYR A 1039 -15.68 -1.42 21.67
N VAL A 1040 -16.90 -0.92 21.51
CA VAL A 1040 -18.04 -1.68 20.97
C VAL A 1040 -18.66 -1.00 19.75
N GLU A 1041 -18.62 0.32 19.72
CA GLU A 1041 -19.21 1.12 18.66
C GLU A 1041 -18.21 2.16 18.18
N VAL A 1042 -18.45 2.72 16.98
CA VAL A 1042 -17.61 3.77 16.38
C VAL A 1042 -17.45 4.98 17.31
N SER A 1043 -18.45 5.30 18.13
CA SER A 1043 -18.41 6.41 19.08
C SER A 1043 -17.47 6.19 20.27
N ASP A 1044 -16.96 4.97 20.47
CA ASP A 1044 -16.04 4.65 21.56
C ASP A 1044 -14.59 5.04 21.23
N PHE A 1045 -14.26 5.19 19.95
CA PHE A 1045 -12.93 5.58 19.48
C PHE A 1045 -12.72 7.09 19.58
N ASP A 1046 -11.46 7.47 19.72
CA ASP A 1046 -11.04 8.87 19.66
C ASP A 1046 -11.27 9.41 18.24
N ARG A 1047 -11.81 10.61 18.18
CA ARG A 1047 -12.18 11.28 16.93
C ARG A 1047 -11.08 12.23 16.52
N TYR A 1048 -10.53 12.01 15.34
CA TYR A 1048 -9.63 12.95 14.68
C TYR A 1048 -10.37 13.61 13.53
N HIS A 1049 -10.17 14.91 13.32
CA HIS A 1049 -10.95 15.66 12.33
C HIS A 1049 -10.60 15.26 10.90
N SER A 1050 -9.40 14.72 10.65
CA SER A 1050 -8.89 14.29 9.35
C SER A 1050 -9.40 12.92 8.89
N GLN A 1051 -9.90 12.07 9.78
CA GLN A 1051 -10.30 10.70 9.45
C GLN A 1051 -11.74 10.36 9.84
N ALA A 1052 -12.36 9.49 9.05
CA ALA A 1052 -13.63 8.86 9.36
C ALA A 1052 -13.38 7.47 9.94
N ILE A 1053 -14.19 7.09 10.92
CA ILE A 1053 -14.24 5.72 11.45
C ILE A 1053 -15.58 5.13 11.05
N LEU A 1054 -15.55 4.00 10.34
CA LEU A 1054 -16.73 3.28 9.87
C LEU A 1054 -16.73 1.86 10.43
N TYR A 1055 -17.91 1.28 10.58
CA TYR A 1055 -18.08 -0.11 10.98
C TYR A 1055 -18.83 -0.88 9.90
N GLY A 1056 -18.24 -2.00 9.47
CA GLY A 1056 -18.78 -2.88 8.45
C GLY A 1056 -18.50 -2.41 7.02
N LYS A 1057 -18.30 -3.39 6.13
CA LYS A 1057 -18.02 -3.17 4.70
C LYS A 1057 -19.08 -2.32 4.00
N ASP A 1058 -20.37 -2.51 4.32
CA ASP A 1058 -21.46 -1.74 3.72
C ASP A 1058 -21.36 -0.23 4.01
N SER A 1059 -20.88 0.13 5.20
CA SER A 1059 -20.64 1.54 5.56
C SER A 1059 -19.52 2.15 4.73
N VAL A 1060 -18.46 1.37 4.44
CA VAL A 1060 -17.35 1.78 3.56
C VAL A 1060 -17.86 1.95 2.13
N ILE A 1061 -18.61 1.00 1.60
CA ILE A 1061 -19.21 1.08 0.26
C ILE A 1061 -20.14 2.30 0.18
N LYS A 1062 -20.97 2.54 1.19
CA LYS A 1062 -21.83 3.73 1.25
C LYS A 1062 -21.03 5.03 1.30
N TRP A 1063 -19.95 5.07 2.09
CA TRP A 1063 -19.04 6.22 2.14
C TRP A 1063 -18.39 6.46 0.77
N LEU A 1064 -17.88 5.41 0.13
CA LEU A 1064 -17.31 5.47 -1.21
C LEU A 1064 -18.34 5.96 -2.22
N HIS A 1065 -19.57 5.46 -2.20
CA HIS A 1065 -20.65 5.97 -3.05
C HIS A 1065 -20.94 7.44 -2.75
N GLN A 1066 -20.94 7.89 -1.50
CA GLN A 1066 -21.17 9.30 -1.17
C GLN A 1066 -20.02 10.21 -1.62
N GLN A 1067 -18.78 9.75 -1.54
CA GLN A 1067 -17.59 10.49 -2.00
C GLN A 1067 -17.43 10.46 -3.53
N ASN A 1068 -17.73 9.32 -4.16
CA ASN A 1068 -17.76 9.12 -5.62
C ASN A 1068 -19.00 9.68 -6.28
N SER A 1069 -20.06 9.95 -5.51
CA SER A 1069 -21.13 10.83 -5.95
C SER A 1069 -20.55 12.23 -5.99
N SER A 1070 -19.71 12.49 -7.00
CA SER A 1070 -19.76 13.79 -7.63
C SER A 1070 -21.22 13.94 -8.02
N TYR A 1071 -21.93 14.73 -7.22
CA TYR A 1071 -23.29 15.16 -7.50
C TYR A 1071 -23.22 16.14 -8.67
N ASP A 1072 -22.66 15.66 -9.78
CA ASP A 1072 -22.35 16.39 -10.98
C ASP A 1072 -23.68 16.83 -11.55
N LEU A 1073 -23.80 18.14 -11.65
CA LEU A 1073 -24.96 18.73 -12.26
C LEU A 1073 -24.85 18.51 -13.77
N SER A 1074 -25.63 17.57 -14.27
CA SER A 1074 -25.71 17.32 -15.70
C SER A 1074 -26.76 18.22 -16.36
N ASP A 1075 -26.42 18.78 -17.50
CA ASP A 1075 -27.39 19.36 -18.44
C ASP A 1075 -27.82 18.37 -19.53
N SER A 1076 -27.21 17.17 -19.54
CA SER A 1076 -27.44 16.08 -20.47
C SER A 1076 -27.92 14.82 -19.75
N ILE A 1077 -28.52 13.88 -20.47
CA ILE A 1077 -28.87 12.57 -19.90
C ILE A 1077 -27.59 11.75 -19.74
N ILE A 1078 -27.34 11.27 -18.52
CA ILE A 1078 -26.25 10.34 -18.21
C ILE A 1078 -26.81 8.93 -18.27
N PHE A 1079 -26.21 8.04 -19.05
CA PHE A 1079 -26.64 6.64 -19.16
C PHE A 1079 -26.20 5.82 -17.94
N THR A 1080 -26.95 5.93 -16.85
CA THR A 1080 -26.69 5.23 -15.57
C THR A 1080 -27.98 4.69 -14.94
N ILE A 1081 -27.87 3.65 -14.12
CA ILE A 1081 -28.97 3.16 -13.29
C ILE A 1081 -29.13 3.99 -12.00
N ASN A 1082 -28.07 4.67 -11.57
CA ASN A 1082 -28.07 5.49 -10.38
C ASN A 1082 -28.70 6.86 -10.68
N PRO A 1083 -29.43 7.47 -9.73
CA PRO A 1083 -29.94 8.81 -9.93
C PRO A 1083 -28.81 9.84 -9.99
N TYR A 1084 -29.03 10.91 -10.73
CA TYR A 1084 -28.06 12.00 -10.90
C TYR A 1084 -28.77 13.35 -10.88
N PHE A 1085 -28.04 14.43 -10.62
CA PHE A 1085 -28.63 15.76 -10.63
C PHE A 1085 -28.74 16.30 -12.06
N PHE A 1086 -29.90 16.84 -12.40
CA PHE A 1086 -30.20 17.35 -13.73
C PHE A 1086 -30.72 18.78 -13.68
N LYS A 1087 -30.16 19.66 -14.51
CA LYS A 1087 -30.69 20.99 -14.76
C LYS A 1087 -30.42 21.38 -16.21
N ASN A 1088 -31.49 21.61 -16.96
CA ASN A 1088 -31.41 22.12 -18.32
C ASN A 1088 -32.48 23.19 -18.53
N THR A 1089 -32.06 24.38 -19.00
CA THR A 1089 -32.94 25.53 -19.20
C THR A 1089 -34.04 25.30 -20.23
N LEU A 1090 -33.88 24.33 -21.14
CA LEU A 1090 -34.91 23.94 -22.12
C LEU A 1090 -36.06 23.14 -21.48
N VAL A 1091 -35.85 22.59 -20.28
CA VAL A 1091 -36.89 21.89 -19.49
C VAL A 1091 -37.42 22.82 -18.39
N SER A 1092 -36.53 23.30 -17.53
CA SER A 1092 -36.85 24.18 -16.39
C SER A 1092 -35.56 24.71 -15.77
N ASN A 1093 -35.63 25.89 -15.14
CA ASN A 1093 -34.46 26.48 -14.47
C ASN A 1093 -34.23 25.92 -13.05
N LYS A 1094 -35.02 24.92 -12.63
CA LYS A 1094 -34.90 24.22 -11.35
C LYS A 1094 -33.94 23.02 -11.47
N LEU A 1095 -33.37 22.62 -10.35
CA LEU A 1095 -32.59 21.40 -10.21
C LEU A 1095 -33.54 20.24 -9.90
N TYR A 1096 -33.29 19.09 -10.52
CA TYR A 1096 -34.05 17.85 -10.34
C TYR A 1096 -33.11 16.70 -10.01
N LEU A 1097 -33.60 15.71 -9.29
CA LEU A 1097 -32.99 14.38 -9.25
C LEU A 1097 -33.54 13.57 -10.43
N ALA A 1098 -32.69 13.30 -11.42
CA ALA A 1098 -33.02 12.49 -12.58
C ALA A 1098 -32.83 11.00 -12.27
N GLN A 1099 -33.82 10.18 -12.61
CA GLN A 1099 -33.74 8.72 -12.53
C GLN A 1099 -34.08 8.12 -13.88
N ASN A 1100 -33.13 7.39 -14.47
CA ASN A 1100 -33.39 6.66 -15.71
C ASN A 1100 -34.19 5.38 -15.43
N THR A 1101 -34.93 4.94 -16.45
CA THR A 1101 -35.73 3.73 -16.43
C THR A 1101 -36.12 3.30 -17.85
N SER A 1102 -36.51 2.04 -18.00
CA SER A 1102 -36.72 1.41 -19.30
C SER A 1102 -38.14 1.60 -19.88
N SER A 1103 -39.07 2.21 -19.15
CA SER A 1103 -40.44 2.42 -19.64
C SER A 1103 -41.13 3.62 -19.00
N ILE A 1104 -42.15 4.15 -19.68
CA ILE A 1104 -42.91 5.30 -19.20
C ILE A 1104 -43.74 4.98 -17.95
N GLU A 1105 -44.22 3.74 -17.82
CA GLU A 1105 -44.96 3.23 -16.66
C GLU A 1105 -44.07 3.22 -15.42
N LYS A 1106 -42.82 2.77 -15.57
CA LYS A 1106 -41.83 2.80 -14.49
C LYS A 1106 -41.49 4.23 -14.09
N ALA A 1107 -41.35 5.14 -15.07
CA ALA A 1107 -41.09 6.55 -14.80
C ALA A 1107 -42.20 7.18 -13.93
N LYS A 1108 -43.46 6.87 -14.24
CA LYS A 1108 -44.62 7.29 -13.41
C LYS A 1108 -44.57 6.71 -12.00
N ALA A 1109 -44.29 5.41 -11.86
CA ALA A 1109 -44.23 4.76 -10.54
C ALA A 1109 -43.14 5.37 -9.64
N ILE A 1110 -41.98 5.73 -10.22
CA ILE A 1110 -40.93 6.45 -9.50
C ILE A 1110 -41.41 7.84 -9.07
N ALA A 1111 -42.06 8.59 -9.98
CA ALA A 1111 -42.55 9.95 -9.69
C ALA A 1111 -43.58 9.98 -8.55
N ILE A 1112 -44.51 9.02 -8.53
CA ILE A 1112 -45.54 8.89 -7.49
C ILE A 1112 -44.87 8.64 -6.15
N LYS A 1113 -44.04 7.60 -6.03
CA LYS A 1113 -43.37 7.25 -4.78
C LYS A 1113 -42.50 8.40 -4.25
N TRP A 1114 -41.86 9.16 -5.13
CA TRP A 1114 -41.17 10.38 -4.74
C TRP A 1114 -42.12 11.42 -4.12
N HIS A 1115 -43.27 11.69 -4.73
CA HIS A 1115 -44.22 12.70 -4.23
C HIS A 1115 -45.03 12.25 -3.02
N THR A 1116 -45.35 10.95 -2.90
CA THR A 1116 -46.20 10.43 -1.82
C THR A 1116 -45.41 9.92 -0.63
N GLU A 1117 -44.23 9.36 -0.85
CA GLU A 1117 -43.43 8.68 0.18
C GLU A 1117 -42.05 9.36 0.39
N ASN A 1118 -41.71 10.40 -0.37
CA ASN A 1118 -40.44 11.16 -0.25
C ASN A 1118 -39.16 10.32 -0.38
N TYR A 1119 -39.18 9.23 -1.17
CA TYR A 1119 -37.96 8.50 -1.54
C TYR A 1119 -37.97 8.06 -3.01
N ASN A 1120 -36.78 7.96 -3.59
CA ASN A 1120 -36.58 7.43 -4.95
C ASN A 1120 -36.41 5.92 -4.90
N VAL A 1121 -37.21 5.21 -5.70
CA VAL A 1121 -37.28 3.74 -5.71
C VAL A 1121 -36.32 3.08 -6.70
N GLY A 1122 -35.54 3.90 -7.42
CA GLY A 1122 -34.50 3.44 -8.32
C GLY A 1122 -34.99 3.11 -9.72
N PHE A 1123 -34.13 2.46 -10.51
CA PHE A 1123 -34.32 2.20 -11.94
C PHE A 1123 -35.52 1.32 -12.28
N ASP A 1124 -35.85 0.34 -11.41
CA ASP A 1124 -36.85 -0.70 -11.69
C ASP A 1124 -37.91 -0.83 -10.58
N PRO A 1125 -38.86 0.12 -10.48
CA PRO A 1125 -39.93 0.07 -9.49
C PRO A 1125 -40.86 -1.14 -9.69
N ILE A 1126 -41.28 -1.74 -8.58
CA ILE A 1126 -42.37 -2.73 -8.56
C ILE A 1126 -43.70 -1.99 -8.43
N GLY A 1127 -44.56 -2.11 -9.44
CA GLY A 1127 -45.90 -1.52 -9.50
C GLY A 1127 -46.10 -0.62 -10.72
N ILE A 1128 -47.19 -0.83 -11.44
CA ILE A 1128 -47.60 -0.01 -12.59
C ILE A 1128 -48.85 0.75 -12.15
N ASP A 1129 -48.78 2.07 -12.14
CA ASP A 1129 -49.97 2.91 -12.04
C ASP A 1129 -50.06 3.78 -13.29
N ASP A 1130 -51.10 3.53 -14.09
CA ASP A 1130 -51.29 4.18 -15.39
C ASP A 1130 -51.88 5.59 -15.27
N LYS A 1131 -52.40 5.97 -14.09
CA LYS A 1131 -53.19 7.19 -13.88
C LYS A 1131 -52.37 8.36 -13.31
N LEU A 1132 -51.34 8.76 -14.03
CA LEU A 1132 -50.56 9.94 -13.68
C LEU A 1132 -50.28 10.81 -14.91
N GLU A 1133 -50.52 12.10 -14.75
CA GLU A 1133 -50.11 13.12 -15.71
C GLU A 1133 -48.71 13.64 -15.46
N PHE A 1134 -48.03 13.95 -16.55
CA PHE A 1134 -46.65 14.41 -16.54
C PHE A 1134 -46.36 15.20 -17.82
N GLU A 1135 -45.38 16.09 -17.76
CA GLU A 1135 -44.86 16.76 -18.94
C GLU A 1135 -43.81 15.86 -19.61
N PHE A 1136 -44.05 15.51 -20.88
CA PHE A 1136 -43.10 14.73 -21.65
C PHE A 1136 -42.19 15.61 -22.49
N TYR A 1137 -40.90 15.30 -22.48
CA TYR A 1137 -39.88 15.97 -23.28
C TYR A 1137 -39.19 14.94 -24.16
N ARG A 1138 -39.09 15.21 -25.46
CA ARG A 1138 -38.20 14.45 -26.33
C ARG A 1138 -36.79 15.00 -26.16
N TYR A 1139 -35.88 14.14 -25.74
CA TYR A 1139 -34.46 14.45 -25.63
C TYR A 1139 -33.71 13.87 -26.84
N SER A 1140 -32.95 14.72 -27.53
CA SER A 1140 -31.99 14.29 -28.56
C SER A 1140 -30.56 14.48 -28.06
N ASP A 1141 -30.26 15.68 -27.57
CA ASP A 1141 -29.05 16.02 -26.82
C ASP A 1141 -29.33 17.19 -25.85
N SER A 1142 -28.33 17.65 -25.10
CA SER A 1142 -28.50 18.74 -24.12
C SER A 1142 -28.89 20.09 -24.73
N ASN A 1143 -28.70 20.29 -26.04
CA ASN A 1143 -29.08 21.50 -26.76
C ASN A 1143 -30.37 21.36 -27.57
N ASP A 1144 -30.89 20.14 -27.78
CA ASP A 1144 -32.19 19.85 -28.43
C ASP A 1144 -33.11 19.01 -27.53
N ILE A 1145 -33.84 19.71 -26.66
CA ILE A 1145 -34.92 19.15 -25.84
C ILE A 1145 -36.23 19.85 -26.21
N LYS A 1146 -37.26 19.07 -26.57
CA LYS A 1146 -38.56 19.60 -27.01
C LYS A 1146 -39.70 19.04 -26.18
N LYS A 1147 -40.53 19.93 -25.62
CA LYS A 1147 -41.76 19.55 -24.91
C LYS A 1147 -42.79 18.99 -25.90
N TYR A 1148 -43.38 17.85 -25.55
CA TYR A 1148 -44.51 17.24 -26.23
C TYR A 1148 -45.71 17.30 -25.29
N ASN A 1149 -46.81 17.91 -25.75
CA ASN A 1149 -48.05 17.94 -25.00
C ASN A 1149 -48.73 16.57 -25.11
N ILE A 1150 -48.57 15.73 -24.09
CA ILE A 1150 -49.39 14.53 -23.90
C ILE A 1150 -50.63 14.97 -23.13
N VAL A 1151 -51.82 14.71 -23.68
CA VAL A 1151 -53.10 15.18 -23.13
C VAL A 1151 -53.50 14.31 -21.92
N GLY A 1152 -53.83 14.96 -20.80
CA GLY A 1152 -54.54 14.38 -19.66
C GLY A 1152 -55.31 15.45 -18.85
N GLU A 1153 -56.15 15.00 -17.92
CA GLU A 1153 -56.84 15.79 -16.87
C GLU A 1153 -55.93 16.28 -15.71
N SER A 1154 -55.60 17.58 -15.76
CA SER A 1154 -54.88 18.37 -14.74
C SER A 1154 -54.79 17.76 -13.34
N ASN A 1155 -53.57 17.39 -12.94
CA ASN A 1155 -53.24 17.12 -11.53
C ASN A 1155 -52.07 18.01 -11.07
N ASP A 1156 -52.10 18.48 -9.81
CA ASP A 1156 -51.21 19.50 -9.22
C ASP A 1156 -49.73 19.08 -9.05
N LEU A 1157 -49.31 17.94 -9.63
CA LEU A 1157 -47.98 17.36 -9.45
C LEU A 1157 -47.09 17.74 -10.65
N ASP A 1158 -46.10 18.62 -10.45
CA ASP A 1158 -45.15 19.18 -11.44
C ASP A 1158 -44.14 18.15 -12.01
N ILE A 1159 -44.63 16.99 -12.50
CA ILE A 1159 -43.84 15.82 -12.91
C ILE A 1159 -43.35 15.99 -14.35
N LYS A 1160 -42.06 15.73 -14.60
CA LYS A 1160 -41.44 15.84 -15.94
C LYS A 1160 -40.70 14.55 -16.30
N VAL A 1161 -40.84 14.10 -17.53
CA VAL A 1161 -40.17 12.89 -18.05
C VAL A 1161 -39.52 13.20 -19.39
N LEU A 1162 -38.23 12.87 -19.55
CA LEU A 1162 -37.52 12.91 -20.82
C LEU A 1162 -37.53 11.52 -21.46
N GLY A 1163 -37.87 11.42 -22.75
CA GLY A 1163 -37.75 10.20 -23.54
C GLY A 1163 -36.69 10.33 -24.63
N TYR A 1164 -35.88 9.29 -24.80
CA TYR A 1164 -34.78 9.21 -25.77
C TYR A 1164 -34.62 7.76 -26.28
N LYS A 1165 -33.70 7.56 -27.23
CA LYS A 1165 -33.38 6.24 -27.78
C LYS A 1165 -31.92 5.87 -27.57
N VAL A 1166 -31.66 4.63 -27.20
CA VAL A 1166 -30.34 4.00 -27.18
C VAL A 1166 -30.35 2.86 -28.20
N GLY A 1167 -29.74 3.07 -29.37
CA GLY A 1167 -29.95 2.20 -30.52
C GLY A 1167 -31.42 2.21 -30.94
N ASP A 1168 -32.05 1.02 -30.92
CA ASP A 1168 -33.47 0.85 -31.25
C ASP A 1168 -34.40 0.81 -30.01
N VAL A 1169 -33.85 0.95 -28.80
CA VAL A 1169 -34.60 0.85 -27.54
C VAL A 1169 -35.01 2.24 -27.05
N ASN A 1170 -36.28 2.39 -26.67
CA ASN A 1170 -36.76 3.61 -26.01
C ASN A 1170 -36.40 3.58 -24.53
N GLU A 1171 -35.84 4.68 -24.03
CA GLU A 1171 -35.44 4.86 -22.63
C GLU A 1171 -36.03 6.16 -22.11
N PHE A 1172 -36.21 6.24 -20.79
CA PHE A 1172 -36.88 7.35 -20.13
C PHE A 1172 -36.10 7.83 -18.91
N THR A 1173 -36.12 9.13 -18.65
CA THR A 1173 -35.60 9.75 -17.44
C THR A 1173 -36.71 10.53 -16.77
N VAL A 1174 -37.09 10.16 -15.55
CA VAL A 1174 -38.01 10.96 -14.72
C VAL A 1174 -37.23 12.03 -13.95
N LEU A 1175 -37.74 13.26 -13.93
CA LEU A 1175 -37.19 14.35 -13.15
C LEU A 1175 -37.98 14.53 -11.86
N LEU A 1176 -37.34 14.22 -10.74
CA LEU A 1176 -37.90 14.32 -9.39
C LEU A 1176 -37.53 15.67 -8.80
N LYS A 1177 -38.54 16.43 -8.37
CA LYS A 1177 -38.37 17.78 -7.84
C LYS A 1177 -37.75 17.71 -6.44
N LEU A 1178 -36.64 18.42 -6.23
CA LEU A 1178 -35.96 18.58 -4.94
C LEU A 1178 -36.55 19.69 -4.09
#